data_AF-A0A510E092-F1
#
_entry.id   AF-A0A510E092-F1
#
_cell.length_a   1.000
_cell.length_b   1.000
_cell.length_c   1.000
_cell.angle_alpha   90.00
_cell.angle_beta   90.00
_cell.angle_gamma   90.00
#
_symmetry.space_group_name_H-M   'P 1'
#
loop_
_entity.id
_entity.type
_entity.pdbx_description
1 polymer ?
#
loop_
_entity_poly.entity_id
_entity_poly.type
_entity_poly.pdbx_seq_one_letter_code
_entity_poly.pdbx_strand_id
1 'polypeptide(L)'
;MSLFKMVAITLLFLTFSEAGLLASSFSVQVQSPQMEVSNHGSRISPNSYITMSIVFQPKNLDLLQILLENHTVLNESVVSKLFVPQEEISSAINYLRTYGISANQTLNVITFSAKASLIEKALHGKVYESNFHGVSYYQFLGDSPFQNAIVTGTNVTASLLSKPITVYNTTQLLAYNEIKPYQLYEAYNVTYLHSIGINGEGTSIGILDFYGDPYIQSQLKAFDSKYNISNPPVFNVVPIGPYNPESGVSSGWALEISLDVEYSHLIAPKAGIYLYVANPNLSLPAILAKIVQDDQVNVLSESFGIPEIYVLLGMIPLSYIQSMEYEYWLGEVEGITFLAASGDAGGTGYNFYLSSQGNLLFPASIPYVLSVGGTTLYVSGNNTLQTAWSGESLFGATTAGVSSIFPSPPYQGSGFLKVPDVAALANPYTGVPVLYYYNISEMVGGTSVATPLTAGIIDLMTEEYGKLGYINPLLYQLKNTDVFGKVDFGYNTPLDASNFNIDGLGYINAGNLFTALPSVLHGKEIMVSTYNTTFSDGEQVTVIAKSNFQTSAMVGEVYNGTSVISHFNLHFNGTYWIGHFDATGSGVYEITVNSGSVTGFSYITVGYQAVFISPEVAIYPEPENIPVIVELTNANGSVVTPFNSINLDIMKYYPENSSSIQVAQVGASISPILNITIFGETFQLNSTLYLGYYNLSSYSKIGGIYEAMIPNVFGMDEFVEGIYVVPAVFPPVATEPLVVSPGQNVTIEVAQESLGSPNITVSFINNDKVMYSTPVNMITYDGGDYYIAQVQMPDIPPGYYTVEAKATCFSSNFTASGVGFTQIYVAPQSLVQHVKVEPSNVLFENDTATIEANITYFNGTPVKFGTFDAILVPQFLLTQVYQDQIVVPLHYDKGEWIGNFTVPVDAFQSSQFGSAGYWNVYLEGTSFNGFPTFSPSTLNVSELEVLPISVSSKIYVLPYIHIKEFKGNFTAYSYISNAVIKNHNATIVDSIVNNLTVINGTVTLVNTNVTHLNDKLGNVHLVGLSSINPIRLSSSHANAPSKLQENYTSNQEENYTSHQAYTNTTMPTGVSTSQSSTSSTNIYIIPIISLLVIAVMIIGAIAILTKKKFS
;
A
#
# COMPACT_ATOMS: atom_id res chain seq x y z
N MET A 1 23.27 -3.36 -34.32
CA MET A 1 22.84 -2.63 -33.11
C MET A 1 21.31 -2.62 -33.02
N SER A 2 20.68 -3.81 -33.04
CA SER A 2 19.22 -3.96 -33.21
C SER A 2 18.64 -5.15 -32.43
N LEU A 3 19.34 -5.64 -31.41
CA LEU A 3 18.84 -6.69 -30.50
C LEU A 3 18.63 -6.19 -29.05
N PHE A 4 19.26 -5.06 -28.68
CA PHE A 4 19.04 -4.38 -27.39
C PHE A 4 17.79 -3.50 -27.37
N LYS A 5 17.36 -2.95 -28.53
CA LYS A 5 16.12 -2.17 -28.63
C LYS A 5 14.85 -3.03 -28.61
N MET A 6 14.93 -4.32 -28.95
CA MET A 6 13.73 -5.18 -29.01
C MET A 6 13.45 -5.88 -27.68
N VAL A 7 14.47 -6.14 -26.85
CA VAL A 7 14.26 -6.68 -25.49
C VAL A 7 13.81 -5.58 -24.52
N ALA A 8 14.25 -4.33 -24.71
CA ALA A 8 13.76 -3.19 -23.94
C ALA A 8 12.31 -2.81 -24.31
N ILE A 9 11.90 -2.91 -25.57
CA ILE A 9 10.52 -2.60 -26.00
C ILE A 9 9.54 -3.71 -25.59
N THR A 10 9.95 -4.98 -25.55
CA THR A 10 9.10 -6.04 -25.01
C THR A 10 9.07 -6.03 -23.48
N LEU A 11 10.14 -5.62 -22.78
CA LEU A 11 10.06 -5.36 -21.33
C LEU A 11 9.30 -4.07 -21.00
N LEU A 12 9.32 -3.02 -21.83
CA LEU A 12 8.53 -1.81 -21.57
C LEU A 12 7.04 -2.03 -21.84
N PHE A 13 6.68 -2.80 -22.88
CA PHE A 13 5.28 -3.19 -23.10
C PHE A 13 4.84 -4.29 -22.13
N LEU A 14 5.75 -5.17 -21.70
CA LEU A 14 5.49 -6.03 -20.54
C LEU A 14 5.45 -5.22 -19.25
N THR A 15 6.05 -4.03 -19.10
CA THR A 15 5.80 -3.14 -17.94
C THR A 15 4.67 -2.17 -18.18
N PHE A 16 4.04 -2.07 -19.35
CA PHE A 16 2.73 -1.41 -19.46
C PHE A 16 1.60 -2.42 -19.26
N SER A 17 1.83 -3.70 -19.60
CA SER A 17 0.93 -4.79 -19.17
C SER A 17 1.26 -5.32 -17.79
N GLU A 18 2.49 -5.23 -17.28
CA GLU A 18 2.97 -5.62 -15.93
C GLU A 18 3.34 -4.46 -15.02
N ALA A 19 3.34 -3.19 -15.39
CA ALA A 19 3.05 -2.12 -14.41
C ALA A 19 1.55 -1.85 -14.41
N GLY A 20 0.85 -2.12 -15.52
CA GLY A 20 -0.57 -2.44 -15.48
C GLY A 20 -0.90 -3.83 -14.88
N LEU A 21 0.10 -4.69 -14.62
CA LEU A 21 -0.01 -5.95 -13.84
C LEU A 21 0.73 -5.96 -12.47
N LEU A 22 1.55 -4.95 -12.15
CA LEU A 22 2.27 -4.78 -10.86
C LEU A 22 1.70 -3.60 -10.06
N ALA A 23 1.17 -2.55 -10.70
CA ALA A 23 0.04 -1.81 -10.13
C ALA A 23 -1.19 -2.73 -9.99
N SER A 24 -1.21 -3.85 -10.73
CA SER A 24 -2.13 -4.97 -10.53
C SER A 24 -1.60 -6.12 -9.67
N SER A 25 -0.45 -5.97 -9.02
CA SER A 25 -0.12 -6.88 -7.89
C SER A 25 -0.79 -6.42 -6.60
N PHE A 26 -1.33 -5.19 -6.62
CA PHE A 26 -2.43 -4.72 -5.78
C PHE A 26 -3.52 -4.05 -6.60
N SER A 27 -3.87 -4.71 -7.69
CA SER A 27 -5.25 -4.67 -8.07
C SER A 27 -5.98 -5.57 -7.07
N VAL A 28 -6.91 -4.99 -6.31
CA VAL A 28 -8.26 -5.50 -6.54
C VAL A 28 -8.41 -5.38 -8.04
N GLN A 29 -8.31 -6.52 -8.71
CA GLN A 29 -8.64 -6.57 -10.10
C GLN A 29 -10.03 -5.95 -10.22
N VAL A 30 -10.10 -4.72 -10.73
CA VAL A 30 -11.03 -4.48 -11.83
C VAL A 30 -10.41 -5.18 -13.06
N GLN A 31 -10.17 -6.50 -12.94
CA GLN A 31 -10.71 -7.40 -13.93
C GLN A 31 -12.13 -6.88 -14.08
N SER A 32 -12.56 -6.59 -15.31
CA SER A 32 -13.96 -6.88 -15.62
C SER A 32 -14.26 -8.17 -14.87
N PRO A 33 -15.06 -8.17 -13.78
CA PRO A 33 -15.21 -9.36 -12.99
C PRO A 33 -15.77 -10.36 -13.99
N GLN A 34 -14.92 -11.23 -14.52
CA GLN A 34 -15.39 -12.54 -14.86
C GLN A 34 -15.98 -12.94 -13.52
N MET A 35 -17.29 -13.19 -13.50
CA MET A 35 -17.97 -13.75 -12.35
C MET A 35 -17.17 -15.01 -11.98
N GLU A 36 -16.16 -14.86 -11.14
CA GLU A 36 -15.35 -15.94 -10.63
C GLU A 36 -16.07 -16.35 -9.37
N VAL A 37 -16.99 -17.27 -9.62
CA VAL A 37 -17.79 -18.01 -8.66
C VAL A 37 -16.88 -18.51 -7.55
N SER A 38 -17.27 -18.29 -6.30
CA SER A 38 -16.62 -18.92 -5.16
C SER A 38 -16.79 -20.44 -5.27
N ASN A 39 -15.70 -21.15 -5.51
CA ASN A 39 -15.71 -22.61 -5.47
C ASN A 39 -15.59 -23.03 -4.00
N HIS A 40 -16.71 -23.02 -3.28
CA HIS A 40 -16.77 -23.55 -1.93
C HIS A 40 -16.92 -25.08 -1.91
N GLY A 41 -16.09 -25.72 -1.10
CA GLY A 41 -16.52 -26.95 -0.43
C GLY A 41 -16.25 -28.26 -1.16
N SER A 42 -15.13 -28.36 -1.89
CA SER A 42 -14.59 -29.70 -2.15
C SER A 42 -13.86 -30.19 -0.90
N ARG A 43 -14.20 -31.38 -0.43
CA ARG A 43 -13.46 -32.00 0.67
C ARG A 43 -12.02 -32.21 0.21
N ILE A 44 -11.06 -31.69 0.99
CA ILE A 44 -9.64 -31.89 0.68
C ILE A 44 -9.38 -33.38 0.46
N SER A 45 -8.60 -33.69 -0.58
CA SER A 45 -8.18 -35.05 -0.87
C SER A 45 -7.67 -35.71 0.42
N PRO A 46 -8.19 -36.88 0.82
CA PRO A 46 -7.79 -37.56 2.06
C PRO A 46 -6.28 -37.83 2.19
N ASN A 47 -5.54 -37.75 1.07
CA ASN A 47 -4.10 -37.94 0.98
C ASN A 47 -3.27 -36.65 1.00
N SER A 48 -3.88 -35.47 0.89
CA SER A 48 -3.18 -34.19 0.98
C SER A 48 -2.56 -34.02 2.36
N TYR A 49 -1.32 -33.53 2.41
CA TYR A 49 -0.67 -33.13 3.65
C TYR A 49 -1.03 -31.68 3.95
N ILE A 50 -1.54 -31.43 5.14
CA ILE A 50 -1.91 -30.09 5.62
C ILE A 50 -1.21 -29.82 6.95
N THR A 51 -0.96 -28.54 7.23
CA THR A 51 -0.37 -28.08 8.49
C THR A 51 -1.47 -27.53 9.39
N MET A 52 -1.40 -27.87 10.67
CA MET A 52 -2.38 -27.48 11.67
C MET A 52 -1.64 -26.95 12.90
N SER A 53 -2.27 -26.00 13.60
CA SER A 53 -1.87 -25.65 14.96
C SER A 53 -3.03 -25.83 15.92
N ILE A 54 -2.72 -26.17 17.15
CA ILE A 54 -3.67 -26.22 18.26
C ILE A 54 -3.11 -25.31 19.35
N VAL A 55 -3.86 -24.27 19.69
CA VAL A 55 -3.48 -23.24 20.66
C VAL A 55 -4.26 -23.51 21.94
N PHE A 56 -3.56 -23.85 23.01
CA PHE A 56 -4.20 -24.06 24.32
C PHE A 56 -4.39 -22.72 25.02
N GLN A 57 -5.55 -22.53 25.65
CA GLN A 57 -5.79 -21.39 26.52
C GLN A 57 -4.71 -21.38 27.62
N PRO A 58 -4.07 -20.23 27.89
CA PRO A 58 -3.17 -20.10 29.01
C PRO A 58 -3.84 -20.52 30.32
N LYS A 59 -3.16 -21.32 31.15
CA LYS A 59 -3.66 -21.63 32.51
C LYS A 59 -3.51 -20.39 33.40
N ASN A 60 -4.34 -20.24 34.43
CA ASN A 60 -4.39 -19.01 35.24
C ASN A 60 -4.64 -17.75 34.38
N LEU A 61 -5.53 -17.86 33.40
CA LEU A 61 -5.85 -16.81 32.45
C LEU A 61 -6.25 -15.48 33.12
N ASP A 62 -6.97 -15.57 34.23
CA ASP A 62 -7.37 -14.43 35.05
C ASP A 62 -6.17 -13.66 35.62
N LEU A 63 -5.14 -14.40 36.04
CA LEU A 63 -3.89 -13.82 36.53
C LEU A 63 -3.10 -13.20 35.38
N LEU A 64 -3.04 -13.85 34.21
CA LEU A 64 -2.34 -13.32 33.03
C LEU A 64 -2.86 -11.93 32.67
N GLN A 65 -4.18 -11.80 32.50
CA GLN A 65 -4.85 -10.53 32.21
C GLN A 65 -4.62 -9.49 33.32
N ILE A 66 -4.64 -9.89 34.60
CA ILE A 66 -4.35 -8.96 35.71
C ILE A 66 -2.91 -8.45 35.68
N LEU A 67 -1.94 -9.29 35.32
CA LEU A 67 -0.54 -8.86 35.22
C LEU A 67 -0.31 -7.98 34.01
N LEU A 68 -0.97 -8.28 32.90
CA LEU A 68 -0.97 -7.49 31.68
C LEU A 68 -1.47 -6.06 31.92
N GLU A 69 -2.70 -5.93 32.42
CA GLU A 69 -3.35 -4.64 32.69
C GLU A 69 -2.64 -3.82 33.78
N ASN A 70 -1.78 -4.47 34.58
CA ASN A 70 -0.94 -3.82 35.60
C ASN A 70 0.50 -3.62 35.11
N HIS A 71 0.75 -3.72 33.79
CA HIS A 71 2.05 -3.54 33.15
C HIS A 71 3.19 -4.32 33.84
N THR A 72 2.91 -5.56 34.27
CA THR A 72 3.86 -6.36 35.03
C THR A 72 4.71 -7.23 34.12
N VAL A 73 6.00 -6.94 34.09
CA VAL A 73 6.99 -7.69 33.32
C VAL A 73 7.52 -8.90 34.10
N LEU A 74 7.47 -10.07 33.47
CA LEU A 74 7.94 -11.35 33.94
C LEU A 74 9.07 -11.84 33.01
N ASN A 75 9.84 -12.82 33.47
CA ASN A 75 10.76 -13.55 32.59
C ASN A 75 10.10 -14.80 32.02
N GLU A 76 10.63 -15.29 30.89
CA GLU A 76 10.16 -16.50 30.19
C GLU A 76 9.91 -17.70 31.12
N SER A 77 10.84 -17.98 32.06
CA SER A 77 10.71 -19.14 32.94
C SER A 77 9.50 -19.05 33.87
N VAL A 78 9.17 -17.83 34.33
CA VAL A 78 7.98 -17.58 35.15
C VAL A 78 6.72 -17.65 34.29
N VAL A 79 6.73 -17.08 33.09
CA VAL A 79 5.60 -17.15 32.15
C VAL A 79 5.28 -18.58 31.79
N SER A 80 6.28 -19.35 31.36
CA SER A 80 6.18 -20.78 31.07
C SER A 80 5.59 -21.56 32.25
N LYS A 81 6.08 -21.31 33.46
CA LYS A 81 5.59 -21.99 34.67
C LYS A 81 4.15 -21.62 35.03
N LEU A 82 3.78 -20.35 34.93
CA LEU A 82 2.47 -19.85 35.36
C LEU A 82 1.37 -20.08 34.34
N PHE A 83 1.69 -20.00 33.04
CA PHE A 83 0.67 -19.86 32.00
C PHE A 83 0.67 -21.01 30.98
N VAL A 84 1.76 -21.76 30.80
CA VAL A 84 1.76 -22.89 29.84
C VAL A 84 1.10 -24.15 30.43
N PRO A 85 0.04 -24.70 29.80
CA PRO A 85 -0.66 -25.89 30.27
C PRO A 85 0.06 -27.20 29.86
N GLN A 86 1.24 -27.44 30.46
CA GLN A 86 2.14 -28.51 30.04
C GLN A 86 1.53 -29.92 30.08
N GLU A 87 0.65 -30.23 31.04
CA GLU A 87 0.02 -31.55 31.18
C GLU A 87 -1.00 -31.83 30.06
N GLU A 88 -1.81 -30.83 29.71
CA GLU A 88 -2.80 -30.88 28.64
C GLU A 88 -2.11 -31.04 27.28
N ILE A 89 -1.08 -30.23 27.03
CA ILE A 89 -0.27 -30.30 25.81
C ILE A 89 0.41 -31.67 25.67
N SER A 90 1.03 -32.17 26.75
CA SER A 90 1.70 -33.49 26.74
C SER A 90 0.69 -34.61 26.45
N SER A 91 -0.52 -34.50 27.00
CA SER A 91 -1.62 -35.45 26.74
C SER A 91 -2.09 -35.38 25.28
N ALA A 92 -2.22 -34.18 24.71
CA ALA A 92 -2.59 -33.98 23.33
C ALA A 92 -1.54 -34.52 22.33
N ILE A 93 -0.25 -34.28 22.58
CA ILE A 93 0.84 -34.83 21.76
C ILE A 93 0.84 -36.36 21.82
N ASN A 94 0.65 -36.95 23.01
CA ASN A 94 0.57 -38.40 23.16
C ASN A 94 -0.66 -38.97 22.44
N TYR A 95 -1.80 -38.29 22.51
CA TYR A 95 -3.02 -38.66 21.79
C TYR A 95 -2.80 -38.64 20.26
N LEU A 96 -2.26 -37.55 19.71
CA LEU A 96 -1.96 -37.42 18.28
C LEU A 96 -0.99 -38.51 17.79
N ARG A 97 0.00 -38.87 18.62
CA ARG A 97 0.94 -39.97 18.32
C ARG A 97 0.24 -41.32 18.13
N THR A 98 -0.89 -41.58 18.81
CA THR A 98 -1.67 -42.82 18.62
C THR A 98 -2.30 -42.94 17.22
N TYR A 99 -2.46 -41.81 16.52
CA TYR A 99 -2.91 -41.74 15.12
C TYR A 99 -1.75 -41.65 14.12
N GLY A 100 -0.50 -41.75 14.58
CA GLY A 100 0.69 -41.62 13.74
C GLY A 100 1.05 -40.18 13.37
N ILE A 101 0.52 -39.19 14.10
CA ILE A 101 0.82 -37.77 13.90
C ILE A 101 1.91 -37.34 14.88
N SER A 102 3.00 -36.76 14.36
CA SER A 102 4.06 -36.16 15.17
C SER A 102 3.81 -34.66 15.27
N ALA A 103 3.80 -34.13 16.49
CA ALA A 103 3.58 -32.71 16.77
C ALA A 103 4.72 -32.12 17.58
N ASN A 104 5.02 -30.85 17.33
CA ASN A 104 6.03 -30.06 18.02
C ASN A 104 5.33 -29.03 18.92
N GLN A 105 5.82 -28.87 20.15
CA GLN A 105 5.35 -27.84 21.08
C GLN A 105 6.22 -26.60 20.98
N THR A 106 5.56 -25.43 20.94
CA THR A 106 6.14 -24.11 21.15
C THR A 106 5.22 -23.37 22.12
N LEU A 107 5.70 -23.08 23.33
CA LEU A 107 4.91 -22.47 24.40
C LEU A 107 3.57 -23.24 24.64
N ASN A 108 2.42 -22.58 24.52
CA ASN A 108 1.06 -23.13 24.61
C ASN A 108 0.51 -23.67 23.27
N VAL A 109 1.30 -23.63 22.20
CA VAL A 109 0.90 -24.06 20.85
C VAL A 109 1.55 -25.40 20.49
N ILE A 110 0.78 -26.28 19.85
CA ILE A 110 1.33 -27.45 19.15
C ILE A 110 1.11 -27.33 17.64
N THR A 111 2.14 -27.63 16.86
CA THR A 111 2.12 -27.61 15.40
C THR A 111 2.41 -29.00 14.83
N PHE A 112 1.73 -29.39 13.76
CA PHE A 112 1.97 -30.65 13.07
C PHE A 112 1.51 -30.61 11.62
N SER A 113 2.10 -31.47 10.79
CA SER A 113 1.64 -31.72 9.43
C SER A 113 1.37 -33.21 9.23
N ALA A 114 0.20 -33.55 8.68
CA ALA A 114 -0.20 -34.93 8.42
C ALA A 114 -1.20 -35.01 7.26
N LYS A 115 -1.49 -36.22 6.81
CA LYS A 115 -2.55 -36.45 5.82
C LYS A 115 -3.89 -36.00 6.39
N ALA A 116 -4.69 -35.30 5.58
CA ALA A 116 -6.03 -34.83 5.95
C ALA A 116 -6.88 -35.95 6.58
N SER A 117 -6.88 -37.16 6.01
CA SER A 117 -7.59 -38.32 6.58
C SER A 117 -7.21 -38.70 8.02
N LEU A 118 -5.94 -38.54 8.40
CA LEU A 118 -5.48 -38.83 9.76
C LEU A 118 -5.92 -37.72 10.71
N ILE A 119 -5.85 -36.47 10.25
CA ILE A 119 -6.25 -35.28 11.02
C ILE A 119 -7.75 -35.31 11.30
N GLU A 120 -8.57 -35.50 10.26
CA GLU A 120 -10.02 -35.65 10.38
C GLU A 120 -10.40 -36.75 11.38
N LYS A 121 -9.67 -37.88 11.35
CA LYS A 121 -9.90 -39.01 12.27
C LYS A 121 -9.47 -38.67 13.70
N ALA A 122 -8.33 -38.01 13.88
CA ALA A 122 -7.79 -37.69 15.20
C ALA A 122 -8.60 -36.58 15.88
N LEU A 123 -9.03 -35.55 15.14
CA LEU A 123 -9.66 -34.35 15.68
C LEU A 123 -11.21 -34.37 15.62
N HIS A 124 -11.81 -35.47 15.15
CA HIS A 124 -13.26 -35.62 15.01
C HIS A 124 -13.93 -34.53 14.15
N GLY A 125 -13.33 -34.22 13.01
CA GLY A 125 -13.84 -33.19 12.11
C GLY A 125 -13.55 -33.44 10.63
N LYS A 126 -13.74 -32.41 9.83
CA LYS A 126 -13.55 -32.37 8.38
C LYS A 126 -12.68 -31.19 7.98
N VAL A 127 -11.90 -31.38 6.93
CA VAL A 127 -11.12 -30.30 6.33
C VAL A 127 -11.71 -29.99 4.96
N TYR A 128 -12.13 -28.75 4.79
CA TYR A 128 -12.69 -28.25 3.55
C TYR A 128 -11.69 -27.31 2.90
N GLU A 129 -11.59 -27.39 1.58
CA GLU A 129 -10.89 -26.39 0.76
C GLU A 129 -11.94 -25.54 0.06
N SER A 130 -11.73 -24.24 0.13
CA SER A 130 -12.52 -23.24 -0.55
C SER A 130 -11.60 -22.38 -1.38
N ASN A 131 -12.10 -21.94 -2.54
CA ASN A 131 -11.47 -20.92 -3.35
C ASN A 131 -12.37 -19.68 -3.36
N PHE A 132 -11.79 -18.54 -3.02
CA PHE A 132 -12.46 -17.26 -3.00
C PHE A 132 -11.56 -16.22 -3.66
N HIS A 133 -12.01 -15.61 -4.77
CA HIS A 133 -11.23 -14.63 -5.55
C HIS A 133 -9.80 -15.12 -5.92
N GLY A 134 -9.68 -16.37 -6.37
CA GLY A 134 -8.40 -16.98 -6.73
C GLY A 134 -7.55 -17.43 -5.52
N VAL A 135 -7.95 -17.09 -4.30
CA VAL A 135 -7.28 -17.51 -3.07
C VAL A 135 -7.85 -18.85 -2.62
N SER A 136 -7.00 -19.88 -2.61
CA SER A 136 -7.35 -21.19 -2.05
C SER A 136 -6.96 -21.26 -0.58
N TYR A 137 -7.92 -21.55 0.28
CA TYR A 137 -7.69 -21.74 1.70
C TYR A 137 -8.42 -22.99 2.20
N TYR A 138 -7.90 -23.57 3.28
CA TYR A 138 -8.58 -24.65 3.98
C TYR A 138 -9.01 -24.24 5.37
N GLN A 139 -10.05 -24.91 5.85
CA GLN A 139 -10.55 -24.75 7.20
C GLN A 139 -10.90 -26.13 7.77
N PHE A 140 -10.58 -26.32 9.06
CA PHE A 140 -11.03 -27.47 9.82
C PHE A 140 -12.32 -27.13 10.56
N LEU A 141 -13.34 -27.97 10.36
CA LEU A 141 -14.64 -27.89 11.04
C LEU A 141 -14.89 -29.19 11.79
N GLY A 142 -15.04 -29.11 13.12
CA GLY A 142 -15.36 -30.28 13.95
C GLY A 142 -15.19 -30.04 15.45
N ASP A 143 -15.60 -31.04 16.23
CA ASP A 143 -15.54 -31.01 17.69
C ASP A 143 -14.20 -31.59 18.16
N SER A 144 -13.21 -30.72 18.34
CA SER A 144 -11.89 -31.10 18.83
C SER A 144 -11.98 -31.95 20.10
N PRO A 145 -11.20 -33.04 20.24
CA PRO A 145 -11.15 -33.85 21.45
C PRO A 145 -10.44 -33.13 22.63
N PHE A 146 -9.87 -31.95 22.39
CA PHE A 146 -9.14 -31.17 23.37
C PHE A 146 -10.04 -30.08 23.95
N GLN A 147 -10.17 -30.07 25.28
CA GLN A 147 -10.82 -28.98 26.00
C GLN A 147 -9.89 -27.78 26.09
N ASN A 148 -10.46 -26.56 26.14
CA ASN A 148 -9.73 -25.30 26.28
C ASN A 148 -8.62 -25.11 25.23
N ALA A 149 -8.86 -25.59 24.01
CA ALA A 149 -7.89 -25.50 22.93
C ALA A 149 -8.58 -25.13 21.62
N ILE A 150 -7.98 -24.20 20.89
CA ILE A 150 -8.43 -23.69 19.61
C ILE A 150 -7.66 -24.41 18.52
N VAL A 151 -8.37 -25.03 17.57
CA VAL A 151 -7.75 -25.68 16.42
C VAL A 151 -7.68 -24.66 15.27
N THR A 152 -6.51 -24.08 15.04
CA THR A 152 -6.27 -23.20 13.89
C THR A 152 -5.95 -24.07 12.67
N GLY A 153 -7.01 -24.59 12.06
CA GLY A 153 -6.90 -25.53 10.94
C GLY A 153 -6.97 -24.88 9.58
N THR A 154 -6.09 -23.91 9.32
CA THR A 154 -6.13 -23.11 8.10
C THR A 154 -4.74 -22.70 7.62
N ASN A 155 -4.60 -22.46 6.32
CA ASN A 155 -3.43 -21.84 5.68
C ASN A 155 -3.65 -20.35 5.38
N VAL A 156 -4.57 -19.65 6.05
CA VAL A 156 -4.81 -18.22 5.82
C VAL A 156 -3.54 -17.37 5.90
N THR A 157 -2.57 -17.73 6.74
CA THR A 157 -1.27 -17.04 6.79
C THR A 157 -0.50 -17.15 5.47
N ALA A 158 -0.58 -18.28 4.77
CA ALA A 158 0.04 -18.42 3.44
C ALA A 158 -0.81 -17.81 2.32
N SER A 159 -2.13 -17.79 2.50
CA SER A 159 -3.09 -17.49 1.44
C SER A 159 -3.57 -16.03 1.41
N LEU A 160 -3.69 -15.39 2.58
CA LEU A 160 -4.33 -14.08 2.75
C LEU A 160 -3.41 -13.02 3.36
N LEU A 161 -2.36 -13.44 4.08
CA LEU A 161 -1.42 -12.48 4.66
C LEU A 161 -0.68 -11.76 3.54
N SER A 162 -0.71 -10.44 3.61
CA SER A 162 0.03 -9.58 2.72
C SER A 162 0.79 -8.55 3.53
N LYS A 163 2.00 -8.22 3.05
CA LYS A 163 2.67 -6.99 3.44
C LYS A 163 1.90 -5.81 2.85
N PRO A 164 1.87 -4.63 3.49
CA PRO A 164 1.42 -3.43 2.82
C PRO A 164 2.18 -3.25 1.52
N ILE A 165 1.50 -2.60 0.57
CA ILE A 165 2.05 -2.41 -0.75
C ILE A 165 3.21 -1.46 -0.58
N THR A 166 4.41 -1.89 -0.92
CA THR A 166 5.44 -0.90 -1.19
C THR A 166 4.95 -0.15 -2.42
N VAL A 167 4.35 1.01 -2.22
CA VAL A 167 3.76 1.80 -3.30
C VAL A 167 4.92 2.33 -4.13
N TYR A 168 5.24 1.58 -5.17
CA TYR A 168 6.07 2.03 -6.26
C TYR A 168 5.18 2.80 -7.23
N ASN A 169 5.57 4.02 -7.56
CA ASN A 169 4.82 4.81 -8.52
C ASN A 169 4.93 4.18 -9.93
N THR A 170 3.81 3.69 -10.44
CA THR A 170 3.65 3.12 -11.79
C THR A 170 2.86 4.02 -12.74
N THR A 171 2.53 5.26 -12.37
CA THR A 171 1.81 6.22 -13.23
C THR A 171 2.48 7.59 -13.26
N GLN A 172 3.18 7.82 -14.37
CA GLN A 172 3.46 9.08 -15.08
C GLN A 172 3.27 10.40 -14.30
N LEU A 173 4.41 11.09 -14.07
CA LEU A 173 4.65 12.44 -13.53
C LEU A 173 4.97 12.51 -12.03
N LEU A 174 6.03 13.30 -11.76
CA LEU A 174 6.56 13.76 -10.47
C LEU A 174 7.64 12.90 -9.83
N ALA A 175 8.70 13.59 -9.41
CA ALA A 175 9.88 13.03 -8.80
C ALA A 175 9.78 13.19 -7.30
N TYR A 176 10.39 12.23 -6.63
CA TYR A 176 10.41 12.07 -5.19
C TYR A 176 11.04 13.27 -4.49
N ASN A 177 10.39 13.76 -3.44
CA ASN A 177 11.12 14.51 -2.40
C ASN A 177 11.69 13.50 -1.41
N GLU A 178 12.85 12.94 -1.78
CA GLU A 178 13.59 11.99 -0.93
C GLU A 178 13.78 12.58 0.48
N ILE A 179 13.23 11.87 1.46
CA ILE A 179 13.53 12.11 2.87
C ILE A 179 14.81 11.37 3.21
N LYS A 180 15.84 12.14 3.56
CA LYS A 180 17.15 11.60 3.92
C LYS A 180 17.10 11.07 5.34
N PRO A 181 17.83 9.98 5.65
CA PRO A 181 17.84 9.38 6.98
C PRO A 181 18.09 10.36 8.13
N TYR A 182 19.01 11.33 7.99
CA TYR A 182 19.28 12.31 9.05
C TYR A 182 18.11 13.27 9.32
N GLN A 183 17.21 13.49 8.35
CA GLN A 183 16.05 14.36 8.52
C GLN A 183 15.00 13.73 9.44
N LEU A 184 14.97 12.39 9.52
CA LEU A 184 14.08 11.66 10.43
C LEU A 184 14.44 11.90 11.89
N TYR A 185 15.74 12.08 12.21
CA TYR A 185 16.16 12.39 13.57
C TYR A 185 15.61 13.73 14.07
N GLU A 186 15.55 14.73 13.20
CA GLU A 186 14.94 16.02 13.51
C GLU A 186 13.41 15.89 13.55
N ALA A 187 12.82 15.19 12.57
CA ALA A 187 11.37 15.04 12.43
C ALA A 187 10.71 14.45 13.70
N TYR A 188 11.36 13.47 14.33
CA TYR A 188 10.85 12.79 15.53
C TYR A 188 11.59 13.17 16.81
N ASN A 189 12.43 14.22 16.79
CA ASN A 189 13.23 14.68 17.94
C ASN A 189 14.10 13.57 18.58
N VAL A 190 14.63 12.67 17.75
CA VAL A 190 15.54 11.58 18.16
C VAL A 190 16.96 12.13 18.42
N THR A 191 17.35 13.21 17.74
CA THR A 191 18.64 13.90 17.95
C THR A 191 18.89 14.24 19.42
N TYR A 192 17.85 14.66 20.15
CA TYR A 192 17.94 14.97 21.57
C TYR A 192 18.33 13.72 22.39
N LEU A 193 17.68 12.58 22.16
CA LEU A 193 17.97 11.32 22.85
C LEU A 193 19.39 10.84 22.60
N HIS A 194 19.81 10.81 21.32
CA HIS A 194 21.17 10.41 20.97
C HIS A 194 22.22 11.31 21.63
N SER A 195 21.94 12.61 21.79
CA SER A 195 22.86 13.57 22.43
C SER A 195 23.06 13.33 23.93
N ILE A 196 22.09 12.71 24.61
CA ILE A 196 22.18 12.34 26.02
C ILE A 196 22.57 10.88 26.23
N GLY A 197 22.85 10.15 25.14
CA GLY A 197 23.34 8.77 25.18
C GLY A 197 22.28 7.69 24.99
N ILE A 198 21.00 8.04 24.88
CA ILE A 198 19.90 7.10 24.64
C ILE A 198 19.84 6.80 23.14
N ASN A 199 20.23 5.59 22.75
CA ASN A 199 20.40 5.18 21.34
C ASN A 199 20.11 3.68 21.08
N GLY A 200 19.53 2.98 22.06
CA GLY A 200 19.18 1.56 22.03
C GLY A 200 20.21 0.67 22.73
N GLU A 201 21.11 1.21 23.55
CA GLU A 201 22.17 0.40 24.15
C GLU A 201 21.59 -0.63 25.14
N GLY A 202 21.81 -1.92 24.87
CA GLY A 202 21.33 -3.00 25.72
C GLY A 202 19.86 -3.39 25.52
N THR A 203 19.18 -2.80 24.54
CA THR A 203 17.81 -3.15 24.12
C THR A 203 17.85 -3.98 22.83
N SER A 204 16.69 -4.43 22.35
CA SER A 204 16.60 -5.21 21.12
C SER A 204 15.23 -5.08 20.45
N ILE A 205 15.25 -4.85 19.14
CA ILE A 205 14.08 -4.75 18.28
C ILE A 205 13.92 -6.05 17.50
N GLY A 206 12.73 -6.61 17.54
CA GLY A 206 12.29 -7.70 16.69
C GLY A 206 11.58 -7.17 15.45
N ILE A 207 11.80 -7.84 14.33
CA ILE A 207 11.07 -7.62 13.07
C ILE A 207 10.51 -8.97 12.64
N LEU A 208 9.21 -9.07 12.38
CA LEU A 208 8.58 -10.29 11.89
C LEU A 208 8.25 -10.15 10.40
N ASP A 209 8.95 -10.94 9.59
CA ASP A 209 8.80 -11.00 8.14
C ASP A 209 8.67 -12.43 7.62
N PHE A 210 8.29 -12.58 6.35
CA PHE A 210 8.07 -13.87 5.71
C PHE A 210 8.99 -14.10 4.52
N TYR A 211 9.18 -15.38 4.16
CA TYR A 211 9.97 -15.85 3.01
C TYR A 211 11.50 -15.57 3.04
N GLY A 212 11.96 -14.50 3.68
CA GLY A 212 13.36 -14.18 3.94
C GLY A 212 14.09 -13.39 2.86
N ASP A 213 15.34 -13.02 3.12
CA ASP A 213 16.20 -12.30 2.17
C ASP A 213 17.63 -12.89 2.23
N PRO A 214 18.18 -13.44 1.13
CA PRO A 214 19.53 -14.01 1.13
C PRO A 214 20.64 -12.95 1.22
N TYR A 215 20.34 -11.66 1.00
CA TYR A 215 21.32 -10.57 0.93
C TYR A 215 21.34 -9.66 2.17
N ILE A 216 20.40 -9.81 3.12
CA ILE A 216 20.08 -8.79 4.14
C ILE A 216 21.28 -8.30 4.95
N GLN A 217 22.22 -9.18 5.29
CA GLN A 217 23.44 -8.79 6.02
C GLN A 217 24.33 -7.82 5.21
N SER A 218 24.38 -8.00 3.89
CA SER A 218 25.16 -7.14 3.01
C SER A 218 24.46 -5.82 2.70
N GLN A 219 23.12 -5.82 2.59
CA GLN A 219 22.31 -4.60 2.45
C GLN A 219 22.46 -3.71 3.67
N LEU A 220 22.21 -4.23 4.88
CA LEU A 220 22.34 -3.45 6.11
C LEU A 220 23.74 -2.84 6.27
N LYS A 221 24.79 -3.62 6.03
CA LYS A 221 26.17 -3.11 6.07
C LYS A 221 26.44 -2.00 5.04
N ALA A 222 25.85 -2.11 3.85
CA ALA A 222 25.97 -1.09 2.81
C ALA A 222 25.20 0.17 3.20
N PHE A 223 24.00 0.04 3.77
CA PHE A 223 23.21 1.13 4.32
C PHE A 223 23.97 1.88 5.42
N ASP A 224 24.48 1.15 6.41
CA ASP A 224 25.31 1.67 7.49
C ASP A 224 26.51 2.46 6.97
N SER A 225 27.21 1.88 5.99
CA SER A 225 28.37 2.53 5.37
C SER A 225 27.98 3.79 4.58
N LYS A 226 26.84 3.78 3.88
CA LYS A 226 26.37 4.90 3.05
C LYS A 226 25.97 6.10 3.91
N TYR A 227 25.28 5.85 5.03
CA TYR A 227 24.75 6.90 5.91
C TYR A 227 25.58 7.13 7.16
N ASN A 228 26.74 6.48 7.27
CA ASN A 228 27.68 6.61 8.40
C ASN A 228 27.02 6.28 9.75
N ILE A 229 26.25 5.20 9.76
CA ILE A 229 25.63 4.61 10.95
C ILE A 229 26.54 3.46 11.41
N SER A 230 26.69 3.27 12.71
CA SER A 230 27.43 2.11 13.20
C SER A 230 26.61 0.85 13.01
N ASN A 231 27.22 -0.24 12.55
CA ASN A 231 26.58 -1.55 12.56
C ASN A 231 25.94 -1.85 13.92
N PRO A 232 24.79 -2.55 13.95
CA PRO A 232 24.18 -2.93 15.21
C PRO A 232 25.12 -3.84 16.00
N PRO A 233 25.08 -3.81 17.35
CA PRO A 233 25.90 -4.70 18.17
C PRO A 233 25.58 -6.17 17.93
N VAL A 234 24.33 -6.47 17.58
CA VAL A 234 23.83 -7.80 17.22
C VAL A 234 22.89 -7.66 16.03
N PHE A 235 23.09 -8.48 14.99
CA PHE A 235 22.11 -8.67 13.93
C PHE A 235 21.92 -10.17 13.68
N ASN A 236 20.75 -10.69 14.07
CA ASN A 236 20.42 -12.11 14.01
C ASN A 236 19.22 -12.34 13.09
N VAL A 237 19.38 -13.23 12.11
CA VAL A 237 18.27 -13.76 11.32
C VAL A 237 17.80 -15.05 11.99
N VAL A 238 16.57 -15.04 12.51
CA VAL A 238 15.98 -16.12 13.30
C VAL A 238 14.89 -16.83 12.48
N PRO A 239 15.13 -18.06 12.00
CA PRO A 239 14.10 -18.80 11.27
C PRO A 239 12.99 -19.33 12.18
N ILE A 240 11.73 -19.08 11.80
CA ILE A 240 10.55 -19.70 12.40
C ILE A 240 10.00 -20.73 11.41
N GLY A 241 10.47 -21.97 11.59
CA GLY A 241 10.21 -23.05 10.65
C GLY A 241 11.13 -23.05 9.42
N PRO A 242 11.04 -24.08 8.56
CA PRO A 242 11.86 -24.17 7.36
C PRO A 242 11.40 -23.13 6.33
N TYR A 243 12.33 -22.39 5.75
CA TYR A 243 12.06 -21.39 4.72
C TYR A 243 13.16 -21.39 3.66
N ASN A 244 12.90 -20.76 2.51
CA ASN A 244 13.89 -20.55 1.46
C ASN A 244 14.11 -19.05 1.29
N PRO A 245 15.26 -18.48 1.67
CA PRO A 245 15.51 -17.04 1.58
C PRO A 245 15.26 -16.46 0.18
N GLU A 246 15.62 -17.18 -0.88
CA GLU A 246 15.42 -16.73 -2.28
C GLU A 246 13.93 -16.51 -2.62
N SER A 247 13.01 -17.15 -1.88
CA SER A 247 11.58 -16.95 -2.09
C SER A 247 11.15 -15.52 -1.80
N GLY A 248 11.78 -14.81 -0.87
CA GLY A 248 11.43 -13.42 -0.58
C GLY A 248 11.81 -12.44 -1.68
N VAL A 249 12.83 -12.75 -2.49
CA VAL A 249 13.14 -11.97 -3.71
C VAL A 249 12.00 -12.12 -4.72
N SER A 250 11.52 -13.34 -4.94
CA SER A 250 10.43 -13.61 -5.89
C SER A 250 9.05 -13.15 -5.42
N SER A 251 8.80 -13.13 -4.11
CA SER A 251 7.53 -12.69 -3.53
C SER A 251 7.49 -11.20 -3.18
N GLY A 252 8.62 -10.48 -3.34
CA GLY A 252 8.75 -9.06 -3.01
C GLY A 252 9.02 -8.75 -1.53
N TRP A 253 9.05 -9.75 -0.65
CA TRP A 253 9.33 -9.60 0.77
C TRP A 253 10.76 -9.17 1.09
N ALA A 254 11.74 -9.43 0.21
CA ALA A 254 13.12 -9.06 0.48
C ALA A 254 13.31 -7.53 0.56
N LEU A 255 12.52 -6.75 -0.19
CA LEU A 255 12.54 -5.29 -0.06
C LEU A 255 11.95 -4.86 1.28
N GLU A 256 10.82 -5.45 1.67
CA GLU A 256 10.17 -5.20 2.96
C GLU A 256 11.14 -5.46 4.12
N ILE A 257 11.81 -6.61 4.08
CA ILE A 257 12.84 -6.97 5.05
C ILE A 257 13.98 -5.94 5.09
N SER A 258 14.40 -5.43 3.93
CA SER A 258 15.45 -4.39 3.88
C SER A 258 14.95 -3.10 4.53
N LEU A 259 13.74 -2.66 4.20
CA LEU A 259 13.11 -1.47 4.77
C LEU A 259 13.02 -1.58 6.30
N ASP A 260 12.40 -2.65 6.80
CA ASP A 260 12.11 -2.81 8.22
C ASP A 260 13.39 -2.86 9.06
N VAL A 261 14.40 -3.58 8.57
CA VAL A 261 15.72 -3.68 9.22
C VAL A 261 16.45 -2.35 9.20
N GLU A 262 16.50 -1.67 8.05
CA GLU A 262 17.25 -0.42 7.90
C GLU A 262 16.68 0.71 8.75
N TYR A 263 15.35 0.89 8.76
CA TYR A 263 14.72 2.02 9.43
C TYR A 263 14.46 1.80 10.93
N SER A 264 14.35 0.55 11.38
CA SER A 264 14.44 0.23 12.82
C SER A 264 15.84 0.56 13.36
N HIS A 265 16.88 0.07 12.66
CA HIS A 265 18.28 0.29 13.03
C HIS A 265 18.69 1.77 12.93
N LEU A 266 18.14 2.51 11.97
CA LEU A 266 18.41 3.93 11.83
C LEU A 266 18.09 4.72 13.11
N ILE A 267 16.91 4.47 13.70
CA ILE A 267 16.41 5.23 14.86
C ILE A 267 17.10 4.80 16.16
N ALA A 268 17.31 3.50 16.36
CA ALA A 268 17.96 2.92 17.53
C ALA A 268 19.27 2.18 17.13
N PRO A 269 20.33 2.91 16.74
CA PRO A 269 21.54 2.32 16.12
C PRO A 269 22.39 1.46 17.06
N LYS A 270 22.08 1.44 18.36
CA LYS A 270 22.72 0.55 19.35
C LYS A 270 21.82 -0.58 19.84
N ALA A 271 20.59 -0.69 19.35
CA ALA A 271 19.74 -1.83 19.64
C ALA A 271 20.24 -3.09 18.91
N GLY A 272 20.07 -4.25 19.53
CA GLY A 272 20.16 -5.52 18.81
C GLY A 272 19.00 -5.66 17.83
N ILE A 273 19.25 -6.14 16.62
CA ILE A 273 18.20 -6.40 15.62
C ILE A 273 17.99 -7.91 15.45
N TYR A 274 16.77 -8.37 15.69
CA TYR A 274 16.34 -9.75 15.48
C TYR A 274 15.30 -9.83 14.37
N LEU A 275 15.72 -10.28 13.19
CA LEU A 275 14.83 -10.52 12.06
C LEU A 275 14.27 -11.94 12.17
N TYR A 276 13.03 -12.07 12.64
CA TYR A 276 12.27 -13.32 12.64
C TYR A 276 11.71 -13.58 11.25
N VAL A 277 12.24 -14.61 10.57
CA VAL A 277 11.78 -15.01 9.23
C VAL A 277 10.86 -16.21 9.33
N ALA A 278 9.56 -15.99 9.15
CA ALA A 278 8.53 -16.98 9.31
C ALA A 278 8.24 -17.79 8.04
N ASN A 279 8.00 -19.08 8.23
CA ASN A 279 7.39 -19.93 7.22
C ASN A 279 5.89 -19.63 7.14
N PRO A 280 5.36 -19.18 5.99
CA PRO A 280 3.95 -18.80 5.83
C PRO A 280 2.97 -19.96 6.02
N ASN A 281 3.43 -21.22 5.98
CA ASN A 281 2.59 -22.39 6.26
C ASN A 281 2.26 -22.59 7.75
N LEU A 282 2.92 -21.84 8.64
CA LEU A 282 2.59 -21.81 10.07
C LEU A 282 1.50 -20.76 10.31
N SER A 283 0.62 -21.00 11.28
CA SER A 283 -0.35 -19.98 11.69
C SER A 283 0.32 -18.85 12.47
N LEU A 284 -0.23 -17.64 12.41
CA LEU A 284 0.26 -16.48 13.16
C LEU A 284 0.40 -16.76 14.67
N PRO A 285 -0.55 -17.41 15.37
CA PRO A 285 -0.36 -17.79 16.77
C PRO A 285 0.88 -18.66 17.01
N ALA A 286 1.18 -19.62 16.12
CA ALA A 286 2.37 -20.45 16.27
C ALA A 286 3.68 -19.67 16.06
N ILE A 287 3.64 -18.64 15.21
CA ILE A 287 4.76 -17.74 14.94
C ILE A 287 4.99 -16.82 16.14
N LEU A 288 3.93 -16.18 16.64
CA LEU A 288 3.98 -15.32 17.84
C LEU A 288 4.46 -16.11 19.06
N ALA A 289 3.91 -17.30 19.32
CA ALA A 289 4.36 -18.18 20.40
C ALA A 289 5.86 -18.49 20.36
N LYS A 290 6.45 -18.56 19.15
CA LYS A 290 7.89 -18.78 18.99
C LYS A 290 8.72 -17.56 19.38
N ILE A 291 8.27 -16.37 19.00
CA ILE A 291 8.92 -15.09 19.32
C ILE A 291 8.86 -14.83 20.83
N VAL A 292 7.69 -15.05 21.44
CA VAL A 292 7.50 -14.95 22.90
C VAL A 292 8.44 -15.94 23.60
N GLN A 293 8.42 -17.22 23.21
CA GLN A 293 9.33 -18.22 23.80
C GLN A 293 10.83 -17.86 23.69
N ASP A 294 11.23 -17.10 22.68
CA ASP A 294 12.62 -16.68 22.52
C ASP A 294 13.02 -15.58 23.53
N ASP A 295 12.09 -14.72 23.96
CA ASP A 295 12.30 -13.63 24.94
C ASP A 295 13.58 -12.81 24.66
N GLN A 296 13.84 -12.49 23.39
CA GLN A 296 15.06 -11.78 22.94
C GLN A 296 14.85 -10.30 22.64
N VAL A 297 13.61 -9.82 22.62
CA VAL A 297 13.28 -8.47 22.12
C VAL A 297 12.41 -7.71 23.11
N ASN A 298 12.45 -6.38 23.01
CA ASN A 298 11.64 -5.45 23.80
C ASN A 298 10.43 -4.95 23.00
N VAL A 299 10.59 -4.91 21.67
CA VAL A 299 9.60 -4.40 20.73
C VAL A 299 9.54 -5.33 19.52
N LEU A 300 8.36 -5.58 18.96
CA LEU A 300 8.17 -6.33 17.73
C LEU A 300 7.45 -5.48 16.67
N SER A 301 8.08 -5.29 15.52
CA SER A 301 7.51 -4.61 14.34
C SER A 301 6.86 -5.63 13.39
N GLU A 302 5.60 -5.42 13.04
CA GLU A 302 4.78 -6.26 12.16
C GLU A 302 4.24 -5.46 10.95
N SER A 303 5.01 -5.38 9.86
CA SER A 303 4.61 -4.69 8.61
C SER A 303 3.79 -5.61 7.69
N PHE A 304 2.65 -6.12 8.18
CA PHE A 304 1.73 -6.99 7.43
C PHE A 304 0.33 -6.98 8.02
N GLY A 305 -0.64 -7.52 7.27
CA GLY A 305 -1.96 -7.76 7.82
C GLY A 305 -2.84 -8.67 6.98
N ILE A 306 -3.98 -9.02 7.58
CA ILE A 306 -5.10 -9.70 6.94
C ILE A 306 -6.36 -8.84 7.14
N PRO A 307 -7.13 -8.56 6.08
CA PRO A 307 -8.37 -7.79 6.18
C PRO A 307 -9.43 -8.40 7.12
N GLU A 308 -10.08 -7.55 7.91
CA GLU A 308 -11.17 -7.94 8.81
C GLU A 308 -12.38 -8.52 8.07
N ILE A 309 -12.61 -8.12 6.80
CA ILE A 309 -13.70 -8.65 5.98
C ILE A 309 -13.67 -10.19 5.89
N TYR A 310 -12.48 -10.81 5.91
CA TYR A 310 -12.36 -12.27 5.91
C TYR A 310 -12.83 -12.93 7.23
N VAL A 311 -12.85 -12.18 8.33
CA VAL A 311 -13.47 -12.62 9.59
C VAL A 311 -14.99 -12.46 9.52
N LEU A 312 -15.48 -11.37 8.92
CA LEU A 312 -16.91 -11.13 8.75
C LEU A 312 -17.59 -12.17 7.85
N LEU A 313 -16.92 -12.58 6.78
CA LEU A 313 -17.38 -13.66 5.87
C LEU A 313 -17.34 -15.05 6.53
N GLY A 314 -16.66 -15.19 7.68
CA GLY A 314 -16.45 -16.46 8.37
C GLY A 314 -15.33 -17.33 7.78
N MET A 315 -14.55 -16.81 6.83
CA MET A 315 -13.36 -17.49 6.29
C MET A 315 -12.29 -17.66 7.37
N ILE A 316 -12.20 -16.68 8.28
CA ILE A 316 -11.36 -16.71 9.47
C ILE A 316 -12.28 -16.79 10.70
N PRO A 317 -12.18 -17.85 11.50
CA PRO A 317 -13.04 -17.99 12.67
C PRO A 317 -12.62 -17.00 13.77
N LEU A 318 -13.56 -16.49 14.55
CA LEU A 318 -13.29 -15.62 15.72
C LEU A 318 -12.29 -16.26 16.69
N SER A 319 -12.31 -17.59 16.81
CA SER A 319 -11.33 -18.33 17.62
C SER A 319 -9.89 -18.18 17.13
N TYR A 320 -9.65 -17.95 15.83
CA TYR A 320 -8.32 -17.63 15.33
C TYR A 320 -7.83 -16.29 15.89
N ILE A 321 -8.67 -15.25 15.86
CA ILE A 321 -8.37 -13.94 16.44
C ILE A 321 -8.12 -14.06 17.94
N GLN A 322 -8.98 -14.80 18.65
CA GLN A 322 -8.81 -15.08 20.07
C GLN A 322 -7.48 -15.75 20.39
N SER A 323 -7.03 -16.68 19.54
CA SER A 323 -5.76 -17.37 19.72
C SER A 323 -4.56 -16.45 19.53
N MET A 324 -4.67 -15.38 18.73
CA MET A 324 -3.63 -14.35 18.62
C MET A 324 -3.57 -13.50 19.90
N GLU A 325 -4.72 -13.12 20.49
CA GLU A 325 -4.75 -12.37 21.76
C GLU A 325 -4.01 -13.11 22.88
N TYR A 326 -4.11 -14.45 22.96
CA TYR A 326 -3.35 -15.22 23.95
C TYR A 326 -1.85 -15.01 23.82
N GLU A 327 -1.32 -15.03 22.59
CA GLU A 327 0.11 -14.87 22.36
C GLU A 327 0.58 -13.44 22.58
N TYR A 328 -0.24 -12.44 22.23
CA TYR A 328 0.04 -11.04 22.57
C TYR A 328 0.07 -10.84 24.09
N TRP A 329 -0.91 -11.35 24.83
CA TRP A 329 -0.91 -11.26 26.30
C TRP A 329 0.32 -11.91 26.93
N LEU A 330 0.73 -13.08 26.43
CA LEU A 330 1.92 -13.77 26.89
C LEU A 330 3.19 -12.97 26.61
N GLY A 331 3.33 -12.38 25.42
CA GLY A 331 4.46 -11.54 25.07
C GLY A 331 4.50 -10.21 25.83
N GLU A 332 3.36 -9.57 26.03
CA GLU A 332 3.26 -8.29 26.72
C GLU A 332 3.58 -8.41 28.22
N VAL A 333 3.23 -9.55 28.86
CA VAL A 333 3.72 -9.82 30.24
C VAL A 333 5.19 -10.21 30.28
N GLU A 334 5.83 -10.58 29.17
CA GLU A 334 7.29 -10.64 29.05
C GLU A 334 7.91 -9.26 28.70
N GLY A 335 7.05 -8.26 28.54
CA GLY A 335 7.42 -6.87 28.28
C GLY A 335 7.62 -6.54 26.80
N ILE A 336 7.27 -7.43 25.87
CA ILE A 336 7.32 -7.15 24.43
C ILE A 336 6.19 -6.20 24.07
N THR A 337 6.52 -5.04 23.48
CA THR A 337 5.52 -4.16 22.85
C THR A 337 5.33 -4.57 21.39
N PHE A 338 4.10 -4.85 20.98
CA PHE A 338 3.76 -5.21 19.60
C PHE A 338 3.26 -4.00 18.82
N LEU A 339 3.77 -3.79 17.62
CA LEU A 339 3.35 -2.73 16.70
C LEU A 339 3.02 -3.32 15.34
N ALA A 340 1.95 -2.83 14.73
CA ALA A 340 1.55 -3.27 13.39
C ALA A 340 1.14 -2.13 12.48
N ALA A 341 1.49 -2.26 11.20
CA ALA A 341 1.13 -1.31 10.16
C ALA A 341 -0.38 -1.25 9.95
N SER A 342 -0.98 -0.07 9.95
CA SER A 342 -2.44 0.08 9.81
C SER A 342 -2.96 -0.28 8.42
N GLY A 343 -2.10 -0.19 7.40
CA GLY A 343 -2.41 -0.47 6.00
C GLY A 343 -2.26 0.74 5.08
N ASP A 344 -2.30 0.47 3.79
CA ASP A 344 -1.96 1.42 2.70
C ASP A 344 -3.14 1.64 1.74
N ALA A 345 -4.36 1.27 2.15
CA ALA A 345 -5.56 1.26 1.32
C ALA A 345 -6.60 2.34 1.73
N GLY A 346 -6.21 3.43 2.39
CA GLY A 346 -7.11 4.54 2.70
C GLY A 346 -8.31 4.18 3.59
N GLY A 347 -9.36 5.02 3.58
CA GLY A 347 -10.52 4.89 4.47
C GLY A 347 -11.58 3.88 4.01
N THR A 348 -11.62 3.56 2.71
CA THR A 348 -12.40 2.42 2.20
C THR A 348 -11.65 1.10 2.45
N GLY A 349 -10.34 1.16 2.70
CA GLY A 349 -9.54 0.03 3.17
C GLY A 349 -9.60 -1.19 2.24
N TYR A 350 -9.64 -2.37 2.86
CA TYR A 350 -9.46 -3.66 2.19
C TYR A 350 -10.76 -4.46 1.97
N ASN A 351 -11.92 -3.81 1.95
CA ASN A 351 -13.17 -4.47 1.58
C ASN A 351 -13.35 -4.57 0.06
N PHE A 352 -14.36 -5.31 -0.41
CA PHE A 352 -14.54 -5.57 -1.84
C PHE A 352 -15.41 -4.51 -2.52
N TYR A 353 -16.36 -3.93 -1.79
CA TYR A 353 -17.22 -2.84 -2.26
C TYR A 353 -17.13 -1.63 -1.33
N LEU A 354 -17.80 -0.51 -1.62
CA LEU A 354 -17.67 0.72 -0.82
C LEU A 354 -18.33 0.63 0.58
N SER A 355 -18.55 -0.56 1.16
CA SER A 355 -19.01 -0.70 2.56
C SER A 355 -18.03 -0.01 3.53
N SER A 356 -18.47 0.26 4.75
CA SER A 356 -17.59 0.72 5.82
C SER A 356 -17.08 -0.41 6.72
N GLN A 357 -17.59 -1.63 6.51
CA GLN A 357 -17.30 -2.78 7.35
C GLN A 357 -16.18 -3.65 6.76
N GLY A 358 -15.29 -4.13 7.64
CA GLY A 358 -14.20 -5.02 7.28
C GLY A 358 -12.96 -4.35 6.66
N ASN A 359 -12.89 -3.01 6.70
CA ASN A 359 -11.89 -2.22 5.97
C ASN A 359 -10.48 -2.25 6.59
N LEU A 360 -10.36 -2.64 7.86
CA LEU A 360 -9.10 -2.63 8.60
C LEU A 360 -8.33 -3.95 8.48
N LEU A 361 -7.06 -3.93 8.90
CA LEU A 361 -6.20 -5.11 8.97
C LEU A 361 -5.99 -5.55 10.43
N PHE A 362 -5.99 -6.85 10.68
CA PHE A 362 -5.33 -7.41 11.86
C PHE A 362 -3.92 -7.89 11.49
N PRO A 363 -2.92 -7.75 12.38
CA PRO A 363 -3.06 -7.48 13.81
C PRO A 363 -3.24 -6.02 14.23
N ALA A 364 -3.11 -5.05 13.31
CA ALA A 364 -3.22 -3.62 13.65
C ALA A 364 -4.58 -3.20 14.24
N SER A 365 -5.64 -3.99 14.08
CA SER A 365 -6.95 -3.78 14.70
C SER A 365 -7.21 -4.65 15.95
N ILE A 366 -6.18 -5.30 16.51
CA ILE A 366 -6.27 -5.99 17.81
C ILE A 366 -5.97 -4.97 18.91
N PRO A 367 -6.82 -4.81 19.95
CA PRO A 367 -6.67 -3.76 20.97
C PRO A 367 -5.37 -3.77 21.79
N TYR A 368 -4.64 -4.90 21.77
CA TYR A 368 -3.37 -5.12 22.46
C TYR A 368 -2.15 -4.93 21.55
N VAL A 369 -2.35 -4.38 20.35
CA VAL A 369 -1.27 -4.07 19.40
C VAL A 369 -1.30 -2.57 19.14
N LEU A 370 -0.13 -1.93 19.17
CA LEU A 370 -0.02 -0.50 18.86
C LEU A 370 -0.09 -0.31 17.35
N SER A 371 -1.20 0.24 16.87
CA SER A 371 -1.45 0.43 15.44
C SER A 371 -0.75 1.68 14.91
N VAL A 372 0.02 1.55 13.82
CA VAL A 372 0.85 2.63 13.26
C VAL A 372 0.39 2.99 11.85
N GLY A 373 -0.14 4.20 11.70
CA GLY A 373 -0.54 4.79 10.41
C GLY A 373 0.51 5.71 9.80
N GLY A 374 0.10 6.41 8.75
CA GLY A 374 0.99 7.04 7.80
C GLY A 374 0.81 8.55 7.60
N THR A 375 1.91 9.29 7.57
CA THR A 375 1.95 10.73 7.31
C THR A 375 2.76 11.07 6.05
N THR A 376 2.56 12.28 5.55
CA THR A 376 3.46 12.96 4.59
C THR A 376 4.40 13.88 5.36
N LEU A 377 5.72 13.70 5.21
CA LEU A 377 6.73 14.52 5.88
C LEU A 377 7.30 15.58 4.94
N TYR A 378 7.19 16.84 5.32
CA TYR A 378 7.78 17.97 4.61
C TYR A 378 8.98 18.52 5.37
N VAL A 379 10.07 18.84 4.66
CA VAL A 379 11.27 19.41 5.25
C VAL A 379 11.59 20.78 4.64
N SER A 380 11.89 21.75 5.50
CA SER A 380 12.24 23.12 5.11
C SER A 380 13.40 23.63 5.96
N GLY A 381 14.62 23.53 5.42
CA GLY A 381 15.85 23.74 6.19
C GLY A 381 15.95 22.73 7.34
N ASN A 382 15.96 23.24 8.58
CA ASN A 382 16.00 22.43 9.81
C ASN A 382 14.62 22.27 10.46
N ASN A 383 13.54 22.66 9.79
CA ASN A 383 12.19 22.50 10.31
C ASN A 383 11.48 21.40 9.53
N THR A 384 10.59 20.70 10.23
CA THR A 384 9.77 19.63 9.67
C THR A 384 8.30 19.90 9.97
N LEU A 385 7.43 19.37 9.13
CA LEU A 385 5.99 19.40 9.33
C LEU A 385 5.39 18.14 8.71
N GLN A 386 4.33 17.61 9.31
CA GLN A 386 3.65 16.42 8.80
C GLN A 386 2.16 16.69 8.59
N THR A 387 1.61 16.08 7.54
CA THR A 387 0.17 15.99 7.28
C THR A 387 -0.21 14.53 7.11
N ALA A 388 -1.49 14.21 6.99
CA ALA A 388 -1.88 12.82 6.79
C ALA A 388 -1.38 12.35 5.43
N TRP A 389 -0.96 11.09 5.34
CA TRP A 389 -0.76 10.46 4.04
C TRP A 389 -2.13 10.21 3.41
N SER A 390 -2.52 11.15 2.57
CA SER A 390 -3.89 11.31 2.08
C SER A 390 -4.03 10.85 0.65
N GLY A 391 -5.15 10.21 0.32
CA GLY A 391 -5.41 9.80 -1.05
C GLY A 391 -6.61 8.87 -1.19
N GLU A 392 -6.81 8.45 -2.43
CA GLU A 392 -7.67 7.32 -2.75
C GLU A 392 -6.90 6.02 -2.51
N SER A 393 -7.62 5.00 -2.07
CA SER A 393 -7.11 3.66 -1.80
C SER A 393 -6.34 3.07 -2.98
N LEU A 394 -6.76 3.41 -4.21
CA LEU A 394 -6.10 2.98 -5.45
C LEU A 394 -4.66 3.54 -5.61
N PHE A 395 -4.38 4.73 -5.08
CA PHE A 395 -3.09 5.40 -5.22
C PHE A 395 -2.20 5.22 -3.99
N GLY A 396 -2.70 4.53 -2.96
CA GLY A 396 -2.07 4.42 -1.66
C GLY A 396 -2.48 5.58 -0.74
N ALA A 397 -2.90 5.24 0.47
CA ALA A 397 -3.19 6.19 1.54
C ALA A 397 -3.16 5.46 2.89
N THR A 398 -2.93 6.16 4.00
CA THR A 398 -2.95 5.48 5.30
C THR A 398 -4.32 4.87 5.56
N THR A 399 -4.37 3.58 5.88
CA THR A 399 -5.61 2.94 6.26
C THR A 399 -6.02 3.43 7.64
N ALA A 400 -7.23 3.98 7.72
CA ALA A 400 -7.83 4.52 8.94
C ALA A 400 -9.32 4.20 8.97
N GLY A 401 -9.87 3.98 10.16
CA GLY A 401 -11.28 3.64 10.29
C GLY A 401 -11.63 3.03 11.64
N VAL A 402 -12.75 2.31 11.67
CA VAL A 402 -13.28 1.63 12.86
C VAL A 402 -13.33 0.12 12.63
N SER A 403 -12.93 -0.66 13.63
CA SER A 403 -12.98 -2.12 13.57
C SER A 403 -14.43 -2.61 13.47
N SER A 404 -14.63 -3.68 12.72
CA SER A 404 -15.89 -4.42 12.67
C SER A 404 -15.90 -5.61 13.65
N ILE A 405 -14.78 -5.85 14.34
CA ILE A 405 -14.59 -6.96 15.27
C ILE A 405 -14.63 -6.44 16.71
N PHE A 406 -13.81 -5.44 17.04
CA PHE A 406 -13.54 -5.06 18.43
C PHE A 406 -14.28 -3.78 18.85
N PRO A 407 -15.08 -3.80 19.93
CA PRO A 407 -15.53 -2.60 20.61
C PRO A 407 -14.35 -1.72 21.05
N SER A 408 -14.56 -0.41 21.07
CA SER A 408 -13.52 0.58 21.43
C SER A 408 -13.11 0.40 22.89
N PRO A 409 -11.82 0.26 23.20
CA PRO A 409 -11.35 0.29 24.58
C PRO A 409 -11.63 1.68 25.20
N PRO A 410 -11.77 1.80 26.54
CA PRO A 410 -12.27 3.03 27.16
C PRO A 410 -11.33 4.22 26.97
N TYR A 411 -10.04 3.96 26.76
CA TYR A 411 -9.04 5.00 26.51
C TYR A 411 -9.20 5.69 25.13
N GLN A 412 -9.82 5.02 24.16
CA GLN A 412 -10.20 5.56 22.84
C GLN A 412 -11.61 6.17 22.81
N GLY A 413 -12.46 5.83 23.79
CA GLY A 413 -13.83 6.32 23.93
C GLY A 413 -14.86 5.23 23.68
N SER A 414 -16.08 5.61 23.30
CA SER A 414 -17.18 4.70 22.99
C SER A 414 -17.23 4.36 21.49
N GLY A 415 -17.81 3.21 21.15
CA GLY A 415 -17.99 2.78 19.77
C GLY A 415 -17.19 1.52 19.49
N PHE A 416 -16.62 1.43 18.29
CA PHE A 416 -15.67 0.41 17.89
C PHE A 416 -14.23 0.96 17.88
N LEU A 417 -13.24 0.07 18.04
CA LEU A 417 -11.82 0.39 18.06
C LEU A 417 -11.46 1.23 16.83
N LYS A 418 -10.71 2.31 17.05
CA LYS A 418 -10.22 3.19 15.98
C LYS A 418 -8.78 2.85 15.65
N VAL A 419 -8.48 2.82 14.35
CA VAL A 419 -7.15 2.61 13.79
C VAL A 419 -6.80 3.82 12.91
N PRO A 420 -5.54 4.32 12.94
CA PRO A 420 -4.41 3.88 13.79
C PRO A 420 -4.43 4.50 15.21
N ASP A 421 -3.51 4.04 16.08
CA ASP A 421 -3.25 4.65 17.39
C ASP A 421 -2.28 5.83 17.30
N VAL A 422 -1.22 5.71 16.49
CA VAL A 422 -0.21 6.75 16.22
C VAL A 422 0.16 6.74 14.74
N ALA A 423 0.94 7.71 14.26
CA ALA A 423 1.39 7.73 12.88
C ALA A 423 2.86 8.16 12.72
N ALA A 424 3.46 7.79 11.59
CA ALA A 424 4.78 8.27 11.17
C ALA A 424 4.86 8.30 9.64
N LEU A 425 5.99 8.75 9.10
CA LEU A 425 6.23 8.91 7.66
C LEU A 425 5.87 7.62 6.90
N ALA A 426 4.98 7.76 5.92
CA ALA A 426 4.56 6.67 5.05
C ALA A 426 4.39 7.11 3.60
N ASN A 427 4.16 8.39 3.32
CA ASN A 427 3.88 8.82 1.96
C ASN A 427 5.08 8.53 1.01
N PRO A 428 4.92 7.76 -0.09
CA PRO A 428 5.99 7.42 -1.03
C PRO A 428 6.51 8.63 -1.86
N TYR A 429 5.71 9.68 -2.05
CA TYR A 429 6.14 10.92 -2.72
C TYR A 429 7.09 11.74 -1.85
N THR A 430 7.03 11.55 -0.52
CA THR A 430 8.05 11.96 0.45
C THR A 430 8.75 10.74 1.05
N GLY A 431 8.99 9.72 0.23
CA GLY A 431 9.48 8.43 0.68
C GLY A 431 10.95 8.46 1.13
N VAL A 432 11.42 7.30 1.54
CA VAL A 432 12.77 7.09 2.04
C VAL A 432 13.58 6.15 1.12
N PRO A 433 14.90 6.34 1.01
CA PRO A 433 15.74 5.45 0.20
C PRO A 433 16.08 4.15 0.96
N VAL A 434 15.60 3.01 0.46
CA VAL A 434 15.93 1.67 0.98
C VAL A 434 17.06 1.07 0.15
N LEU A 435 18.10 0.53 0.79
CA LEU A 435 19.15 -0.18 0.07
C LEU A 435 18.77 -1.64 -0.12
N TYR A 436 18.57 -1.99 -1.39
CA TYR A 436 18.20 -3.32 -1.81
C TYR A 436 19.40 -4.09 -2.40
N TYR A 437 19.18 -5.36 -2.77
CA TYR A 437 20.25 -6.23 -3.27
C TYR A 437 20.98 -5.58 -4.46
N TYR A 438 22.28 -5.89 -4.61
CA TYR A 438 23.20 -5.22 -5.54
C TYR A 438 23.42 -3.71 -5.30
N ASN A 439 23.15 -3.20 -4.09
CA ASN A 439 23.26 -1.78 -3.71
C ASN A 439 22.39 -0.86 -4.57
N ILE A 440 21.27 -1.37 -5.06
CA ILE A 440 20.24 -0.57 -5.71
C ILE A 440 19.48 0.17 -4.62
N SER A 441 19.26 1.47 -4.78
CA SER A 441 18.46 2.26 -3.85
C SER A 441 17.07 2.39 -4.43
N GLU A 442 16.06 1.89 -3.73
CA GLU A 442 14.65 2.03 -4.08
C GLU A 442 14.01 3.12 -3.22
N MET A 443 13.09 3.90 -3.79
CA MET A 443 12.30 4.88 -3.03
C MET A 443 11.04 4.22 -2.53
N VAL A 444 10.83 4.26 -1.21
CA VAL A 444 9.78 3.48 -0.54
C VAL A 444 8.95 4.35 0.39
N GLY A 445 7.65 4.07 0.43
CA GLY A 445 6.67 4.56 1.39
C GLY A 445 5.87 3.39 2.01
N GLY A 446 4.63 3.66 2.40
CA GLY A 446 3.74 2.74 3.12
C GLY A 446 3.82 2.89 4.63
N THR A 447 2.78 2.46 5.33
CA THR A 447 2.76 2.29 6.79
C THR A 447 3.83 1.29 7.28
N SER A 448 4.37 0.50 6.35
CA SER A 448 5.62 -0.26 6.49
C SER A 448 6.87 0.58 6.78
N VAL A 449 6.94 1.85 6.36
CA VAL A 449 8.02 2.76 6.81
C VAL A 449 7.72 3.25 8.23
N ALA A 450 6.46 3.57 8.50
CA ALA A 450 6.02 4.17 9.75
C ALA A 450 6.20 3.22 10.96
N THR A 451 5.91 1.94 10.78
CA THR A 451 5.97 0.90 11.83
C THR A 451 7.39 0.69 12.41
N PRO A 452 8.43 0.39 11.61
CA PRO A 452 9.80 0.23 12.11
C PRO A 452 10.39 1.53 12.67
N LEU A 453 10.04 2.71 12.11
CA LEU A 453 10.40 4.00 12.70
C LEU A 453 9.85 4.13 14.13
N THR A 454 8.58 3.80 14.31
CA THR A 454 7.91 3.86 15.61
C THR A 454 8.46 2.80 16.56
N ALA A 455 8.75 1.59 16.08
CA ALA A 455 9.38 0.53 16.87
C ALA A 455 10.73 0.99 17.43
N GLY A 456 11.56 1.65 16.60
CA GLY A 456 12.80 2.28 17.05
C GLY A 456 12.58 3.35 18.12
N ILE A 457 11.58 4.23 17.97
CA ILE A 457 11.25 5.26 18.97
C ILE A 457 10.83 4.63 20.30
N ILE A 458 9.98 3.60 20.28
CA ILE A 458 9.55 2.90 21.49
C ILE A 458 10.72 2.16 22.14
N ASP A 459 11.57 1.49 21.38
CA ASP A 459 12.73 0.76 21.91
C ASP A 459 13.73 1.70 22.63
N LEU A 460 13.93 2.93 22.12
CA LEU A 460 14.72 3.96 22.82
C LEU A 460 14.18 4.26 24.23
N MET A 461 12.87 4.19 24.46
CA MET A 461 12.30 4.36 25.79
C MET A 461 12.67 3.20 26.72
N THR A 462 12.81 1.99 26.16
CA THR A 462 13.08 0.79 26.95
C THR A 462 14.50 0.74 27.50
N GLU A 463 15.44 1.50 26.91
CA GLU A 463 16.81 1.65 27.40
C GLU A 463 16.83 2.23 28.82
N GLU A 464 16.00 3.26 29.08
CA GLU A 464 15.94 3.93 30.39
C GLU A 464 14.87 3.33 31.30
N TYR A 465 13.70 2.98 30.75
CA TYR A 465 12.53 2.60 31.55
C TYR A 465 12.29 1.09 31.64
N GLY A 466 13.12 0.29 30.99
CA GLY A 466 12.93 -1.15 30.88
C GLY A 466 11.85 -1.51 29.87
N LYS A 467 11.60 -2.82 29.71
CA LYS A 467 10.57 -3.34 28.82
C LYS A 467 9.18 -2.78 29.20
N LEU A 468 8.42 -2.33 28.20
CA LEU A 468 7.16 -1.59 28.42
C LEU A 468 5.90 -2.46 28.25
N GLY A 469 5.98 -3.57 27.50
CA GLY A 469 4.83 -4.44 27.24
C GLY A 469 3.68 -3.66 26.59
N TYR A 470 2.47 -3.86 27.13
CA TYR A 470 1.26 -3.19 26.66
C TYR A 470 1.32 -1.68 26.86
N ILE A 471 1.62 -0.90 25.81
CA ILE A 471 1.88 0.53 25.94
C ILE A 471 0.68 1.41 25.59
N ASN A 472 -0.33 0.90 24.87
CA ASN A 472 -1.44 1.71 24.34
C ASN A 472 -2.11 2.56 25.43
N PRO A 473 -2.53 2.01 26.59
CA PRO A 473 -3.17 2.81 27.63
C PRO A 473 -2.30 3.97 28.14
N LEU A 474 -0.98 3.77 28.20
CA LEU A 474 -0.02 4.77 28.65
C LEU A 474 0.10 5.94 27.65
N LEU A 475 0.15 5.64 26.35
CA LEU A 475 0.20 6.66 25.30
C LEU A 475 -1.10 7.49 25.27
N TYR A 476 -2.26 6.85 25.43
CA TYR A 476 -3.55 7.55 25.46
C TYR A 476 -3.72 8.46 26.70
N GLN A 477 -3.06 8.16 27.82
CA GLN A 477 -3.01 9.09 28.97
C GLN A 477 -2.25 10.38 28.63
N LEU A 478 -1.35 10.36 27.64
CA LEU A 478 -0.55 11.49 27.19
C LEU A 478 -1.16 12.26 26.00
N LYS A 479 -2.35 11.88 25.52
CA LYS A 479 -2.98 12.42 24.28
C LYS A 479 -3.12 13.94 24.18
N ASN A 480 -3.13 14.66 25.30
CA ASN A 480 -3.27 16.12 25.36
C ASN A 480 -1.96 16.85 25.69
N THR A 481 -0.83 16.17 25.53
CA THR A 481 0.52 16.72 25.75
C THR A 481 1.21 17.02 24.42
N ASP A 482 2.42 17.56 24.47
CA ASP A 482 3.29 17.79 23.31
C ASP A 482 4.07 16.53 22.87
N VAL A 483 3.76 15.37 23.46
CA VAL A 483 4.28 14.06 23.03
C VAL A 483 3.89 13.75 21.59
N PHE A 484 2.71 14.18 21.16
CA PHE A 484 2.23 13.93 19.81
C PHE A 484 2.18 15.21 18.98
N GLY A 485 2.84 15.19 17.84
CA GLY A 485 2.69 16.19 16.81
C GLY A 485 1.36 16.02 16.10
N LYS A 486 0.57 17.10 16.02
CA LYS A 486 -0.75 17.08 15.42
C LYS A 486 -0.68 16.99 13.90
N VAL A 487 -1.67 16.31 13.35
CA VAL A 487 -1.95 16.25 11.91
C VAL A 487 -3.32 16.89 11.66
N ASP A 488 -3.32 18.11 11.12
CA ASP A 488 -4.53 18.94 11.01
C ASP A 488 -5.05 19.06 9.55
N PHE A 489 -4.40 18.41 8.59
CA PHE A 489 -4.75 18.46 7.17
C PHE A 489 -4.57 17.09 6.52
N GLY A 490 -5.56 16.71 5.70
CA GLY A 490 -5.56 15.45 4.96
C GLY A 490 -6.91 14.74 4.99
N TYR A 491 -7.05 13.74 4.12
CA TYR A 491 -8.25 12.90 4.03
C TYR A 491 -7.93 11.52 3.45
N ASN A 492 -8.70 10.52 3.86
CA ASN A 492 -8.68 9.14 3.36
C ASN A 492 -10.13 8.71 3.12
N THR A 493 -10.59 8.80 1.87
CA THR A 493 -11.98 8.54 1.45
C THR A 493 -12.61 7.38 2.21
N PRO A 494 -13.75 7.55 2.93
CA PRO A 494 -14.58 8.75 3.11
C PRO A 494 -14.21 9.68 4.29
N LEU A 495 -13.13 9.39 5.02
CA LEU A 495 -12.73 10.08 6.25
C LEU A 495 -11.88 11.31 5.95
N ASP A 496 -11.97 12.34 6.79
CA ASP A 496 -11.11 13.51 6.70
C ASP A 496 -10.64 13.98 8.08
N ALA A 497 -9.53 14.72 8.13
CA ALA A 497 -8.94 15.18 9.39
C ALA A 497 -9.86 16.07 10.24
N SER A 498 -10.97 16.56 9.69
CA SER A 498 -11.95 17.38 10.42
C SER A 498 -13.05 16.56 11.11
N ASN A 499 -13.34 15.36 10.61
CA ASN A 499 -14.41 14.50 11.11
C ASN A 499 -13.89 13.20 11.77
N PHE A 500 -12.66 12.80 11.46
CA PHE A 500 -12.01 11.61 11.98
C PHE A 500 -10.52 11.86 12.18
N ASN A 501 -9.95 11.21 13.19
CA ASN A 501 -8.52 11.35 13.48
C ASN A 501 -7.74 10.29 12.69
N ILE A 502 -7.54 10.55 11.40
CA ILE A 502 -6.96 9.60 10.43
C ILE A 502 -5.53 9.14 10.77
N ASP A 503 -4.82 9.89 11.61
CA ASP A 503 -3.44 9.59 12.06
C ASP A 503 -3.37 9.22 13.56
N GLY A 504 -4.50 8.87 14.17
CA GLY A 504 -4.55 8.52 15.60
C GLY A 504 -4.07 9.68 16.48
N LEU A 505 -3.32 9.42 17.55
CA LEU A 505 -2.79 10.47 18.43
C LEU A 505 -1.87 11.47 17.70
N GLY A 506 -1.39 11.14 16.50
CA GLY A 506 -0.40 11.88 15.73
C GLY A 506 0.97 11.22 15.75
N TYR A 507 2.00 11.95 15.33
CA TYR A 507 3.37 11.42 15.31
C TYR A 507 4.11 11.65 16.62
N ILE A 508 4.87 10.65 17.07
CA ILE A 508 5.56 10.69 18.36
C ILE A 508 6.78 11.62 18.28
N ASN A 509 6.82 12.62 19.15
CA ASN A 509 8.04 13.35 19.49
C ASN A 509 8.79 12.55 20.56
N ALA A 510 9.86 11.86 20.16
CA ALA A 510 10.60 10.94 21.02
C ALA A 510 11.15 11.63 22.29
N GLY A 511 11.67 12.86 22.18
CA GLY A 511 12.21 13.59 23.32
C GLY A 511 11.15 13.98 24.35
N ASN A 512 9.96 14.35 23.88
CA ASN A 512 8.83 14.66 24.75
C ASN A 512 8.25 13.38 25.37
N LEU A 513 8.12 12.30 24.60
CA LEU A 513 7.72 10.99 25.14
C LEU A 513 8.66 10.55 26.25
N PHE A 514 9.98 10.61 26.01
CA PHE A 514 11.00 10.26 27.00
C PHE A 514 10.81 11.03 28.31
N THR A 515 10.46 12.30 28.25
CA THR A 515 10.28 13.13 29.45
C THR A 515 8.93 12.88 30.14
N ALA A 516 7.88 12.58 29.37
CA ALA A 516 6.51 12.46 29.87
C ALA A 516 6.16 11.06 30.38
N LEU A 517 6.78 10.01 29.82
CA LEU A 517 6.46 8.60 30.12
C LEU A 517 6.49 8.25 31.62
N PRO A 518 7.45 8.73 32.44
CA PRO A 518 7.46 8.46 33.88
C PRO A 518 6.19 8.91 34.63
N SER A 519 5.44 9.86 34.09
CA SER A 519 4.22 10.36 34.72
C SER A 519 3.03 9.39 34.63
N VAL A 520 3.11 8.39 33.73
CA VAL A 520 2.01 7.45 33.45
C VAL A 520 2.34 5.99 33.78
N LEU A 521 3.62 5.60 33.90
CA LEU A 521 4.04 4.21 34.15
C LEU A 521 3.47 3.55 35.42
N HIS A 522 2.98 4.33 36.38
CA HIS A 522 2.44 3.83 37.66
C HIS A 522 1.11 4.52 38.03
N GLY A 523 0.24 4.69 37.02
CA GLY A 523 -1.08 5.27 37.16
C GLY A 523 -2.02 4.46 38.07
N LYS A 524 -3.19 5.05 38.37
CA LYS A 524 -4.26 4.29 39.02
C LYS A 524 -4.95 3.42 37.98
N GLU A 525 -4.99 2.12 38.22
CA GLU A 525 -5.53 1.13 37.29
C GLU A 525 -6.53 0.20 37.97
N ILE A 526 -7.49 -0.24 37.18
CA ILE A 526 -8.38 -1.36 37.49
C ILE A 526 -8.04 -2.43 36.46
N MET A 527 -7.54 -3.57 36.92
CA MET A 527 -7.33 -4.74 36.07
C MET A 527 -8.62 -5.55 36.05
N VAL A 528 -9.09 -5.91 34.86
CA VAL A 528 -10.31 -6.68 34.65
C VAL A 528 -9.95 -7.98 33.95
N SER A 529 -10.53 -9.09 34.39
CA SER A 529 -10.28 -10.38 33.79
C SER A 529 -11.45 -11.35 33.93
N THR A 530 -11.38 -12.42 33.14
CA THR A 530 -12.31 -13.54 33.14
C THR A 530 -11.55 -14.88 33.18
N TYR A 531 -12.25 -15.97 33.56
CA TYR A 531 -11.66 -17.31 33.58
C TYR A 531 -11.58 -17.98 32.21
N ASN A 532 -12.45 -17.58 31.28
CA ASN A 532 -12.51 -18.03 29.90
C ASN A 532 -12.69 -16.79 29.02
N THR A 533 -12.34 -16.89 27.74
CA THR A 533 -12.56 -15.78 26.79
C THR A 533 -13.71 -16.03 25.83
N THR A 534 -14.12 -17.28 25.62
CA THR A 534 -15.25 -17.63 24.75
C THR A 534 -16.43 -18.16 25.56
N PHE A 535 -17.65 -17.68 25.26
CA PHE A 535 -18.87 -18.06 25.97
C PHE A 535 -20.01 -18.35 24.99
N SER A 536 -20.87 -19.30 25.34
CA SER A 536 -22.12 -19.53 24.60
C SER A 536 -23.15 -18.44 24.92
N ASP A 537 -24.11 -18.22 24.03
CA ASP A 537 -25.25 -17.35 24.31
C ASP A 537 -26.05 -17.88 25.53
N GLY A 538 -26.29 -17.01 26.50
CA GLY A 538 -26.89 -17.31 27.80
C GLY A 538 -25.94 -17.88 28.86
N GLU A 539 -24.66 -18.09 28.56
CA GLU A 539 -23.69 -18.60 29.53
C GLU A 539 -23.30 -17.52 30.56
N GLN A 540 -23.22 -17.90 31.83
CA GLN A 540 -22.84 -16.97 32.89
C GLN A 540 -21.34 -16.68 32.86
N VAL A 541 -20.99 -15.41 32.70
CA VAL A 541 -19.62 -14.88 32.79
C VAL A 541 -19.31 -14.50 34.22
N THR A 542 -18.12 -14.86 34.70
CA THR A 542 -17.57 -14.37 35.96
C THR A 542 -16.48 -13.36 35.68
N VAL A 543 -16.67 -12.14 36.16
CA VAL A 543 -15.73 -11.03 36.03
C VAL A 543 -14.97 -10.86 37.34
N ILE A 544 -13.65 -10.77 37.22
CA ILE A 544 -12.72 -10.56 38.32
C ILE A 544 -12.09 -9.20 38.09
N ALA A 545 -12.06 -8.38 39.12
CA ALA A 545 -11.38 -7.09 39.07
C ALA A 545 -10.49 -6.87 40.28
N LYS A 546 -9.38 -6.16 40.04
CA LYS A 546 -8.43 -5.72 41.06
C LYS A 546 -8.07 -4.28 40.79
N SER A 547 -7.86 -3.48 41.83
CA SER A 547 -7.32 -2.13 41.69
C SER A 547 -6.00 -2.00 42.43
N ASN A 548 -5.08 -1.20 41.89
CA ASN A 548 -3.81 -0.87 42.54
C ASN A 548 -3.98 0.28 43.56
N PHE A 549 -5.20 0.82 43.69
CA PHE A 549 -5.61 1.82 44.66
C PHE A 549 -6.80 1.35 45.51
N GLN A 550 -7.03 2.03 46.64
CA GLN A 550 -8.16 1.73 47.52
C GLN A 550 -9.49 2.19 46.90
N THR A 551 -10.48 1.30 46.86
CA THR A 551 -11.84 1.61 46.43
C THR A 551 -12.88 0.91 47.30
N SER A 552 -14.07 1.52 47.41
CA SER A 552 -15.21 1.01 48.19
C SER A 552 -16.35 0.45 47.34
N ALA A 553 -16.33 0.65 46.01
CA ALA A 553 -17.35 0.15 45.10
C ALA A 553 -16.83 0.05 43.66
N MET A 554 -17.25 -0.99 42.96
CA MET A 554 -17.02 -1.20 41.53
C MET A 554 -18.33 -1.60 40.86
N VAL A 555 -18.57 -1.04 39.68
CA VAL A 555 -19.71 -1.37 38.82
C VAL A 555 -19.18 -1.80 37.47
N GLY A 556 -19.71 -2.90 36.95
CA GLY A 556 -19.35 -3.43 35.65
C GLY A 556 -20.42 -3.18 34.61
N GLU A 557 -19.99 -2.94 33.38
CA GLU A 557 -20.83 -2.73 32.20
C GLU A 557 -20.31 -3.62 31.06
N VAL A 558 -21.22 -4.09 30.21
CA VAL A 558 -20.88 -4.92 29.04
C VAL A 558 -21.34 -4.19 27.78
N TYR A 559 -20.41 -3.95 26.87
CA TYR A 559 -20.60 -3.22 25.64
C TYR A 559 -20.44 -4.13 24.44
N ASN A 560 -21.38 -4.04 23.50
CA ASN A 560 -21.29 -4.72 22.20
C ASN A 560 -20.76 -3.80 21.08
N GLY A 561 -20.03 -2.74 21.44
CA GLY A 561 -19.57 -1.69 20.54
C GLY A 561 -20.59 -0.59 20.24
N THR A 562 -21.90 -0.90 20.26
CA THR A 562 -22.95 0.11 19.98
C THR A 562 -23.68 0.60 21.23
N SER A 563 -23.85 -0.26 22.23
CA SER A 563 -24.63 0.05 23.43
C SER A 563 -24.19 -0.80 24.62
N VAL A 564 -24.54 -0.35 25.83
CA VAL A 564 -24.41 -1.15 27.04
C VAL A 564 -25.56 -2.15 27.07
N ILE A 565 -25.24 -3.45 27.00
CA ILE A 565 -26.22 -4.54 27.00
C ILE A 565 -26.46 -5.11 28.40
N SER A 566 -25.54 -4.90 29.34
CA SER A 566 -25.66 -5.40 30.71
C SER A 566 -24.95 -4.50 31.72
N HIS A 567 -25.48 -4.44 32.94
CA HIS A 567 -24.87 -3.79 34.10
C HIS A 567 -24.86 -4.77 35.27
N PHE A 568 -23.75 -4.84 36.01
CA PHE A 568 -23.62 -5.74 37.16
C PHE A 568 -22.81 -5.09 38.28
N ASN A 569 -23.09 -5.50 39.53
CA ASN A 569 -22.33 -5.04 40.69
C ASN A 569 -21.22 -6.05 41.00
N LEU A 570 -20.07 -5.55 41.45
CA LEU A 570 -19.00 -6.40 41.94
C LEU A 570 -18.95 -6.38 43.47
N HIS A 571 -18.64 -7.54 44.06
CA HIS A 571 -18.49 -7.72 45.50
C HIS A 571 -17.05 -8.10 45.86
N PHE A 572 -16.46 -7.40 46.82
CA PHE A 572 -15.10 -7.70 47.28
C PHE A 572 -15.08 -8.94 48.17
N ASN A 573 -14.30 -9.95 47.79
CA ASN A 573 -14.19 -11.22 48.52
C ASN A 573 -12.99 -11.27 49.50
N GLY A 574 -12.27 -10.17 49.67
CA GLY A 574 -11.04 -10.09 50.47
C GLY A 574 -9.76 -10.05 49.65
N THR A 575 -9.78 -10.47 48.38
CA THR A 575 -8.65 -10.39 47.44
C THR A 575 -9.04 -9.68 46.14
N TYR A 576 -10.18 -10.04 45.57
CA TYR A 576 -10.68 -9.53 44.30
C TYR A 576 -12.12 -9.02 44.43
N TRP A 577 -12.50 -8.13 43.51
CA TRP A 577 -13.89 -7.79 43.24
C TRP A 577 -14.45 -8.79 42.24
N ILE A 578 -15.59 -9.40 42.56
CA ILE A 578 -16.19 -10.44 41.69
C ILE A 578 -17.62 -10.03 41.34
N GLY A 579 -17.94 -10.08 40.05
CA GLY A 579 -19.27 -9.86 39.50
C GLY A 579 -19.65 -10.92 38.49
N HIS A 580 -20.94 -10.97 38.15
CA HIS A 580 -21.47 -11.93 37.19
C HIS A 580 -22.50 -11.27 36.27
N PHE A 581 -22.54 -11.72 35.03
CA PHE A 581 -23.59 -11.41 34.06
C PHE A 581 -23.80 -12.61 33.13
N ASP A 582 -24.95 -12.67 32.46
CA ASP A 582 -25.19 -13.68 31.44
C ASP A 582 -24.79 -13.10 30.07
N ALA A 583 -23.92 -13.79 29.34
CA ALA A 583 -23.51 -13.39 28.00
C ALA A 583 -24.72 -13.48 27.06
N THR A 584 -25.05 -12.42 26.33
CA THR A 584 -26.22 -12.41 25.42
C THR A 584 -25.86 -11.88 24.05
N GLY A 585 -26.13 -12.65 22.99
CA GLY A 585 -25.89 -12.28 21.60
C GLY A 585 -24.66 -12.99 21.00
N SER A 586 -24.05 -12.37 19.99
CA SER A 586 -22.82 -12.87 19.36
C SER A 586 -21.81 -11.77 19.03
N GLY A 587 -20.52 -12.13 18.96
CA GLY A 587 -19.40 -11.24 18.60
C GLY A 587 -18.43 -10.99 19.75
N VAL A 588 -17.52 -10.03 19.60
CA VAL A 588 -16.60 -9.62 20.66
C VAL A 588 -17.23 -8.49 21.48
N TYR A 589 -17.28 -8.65 22.80
CA TYR A 589 -17.82 -7.69 23.75
C TYR A 589 -16.72 -7.17 24.66
N GLU A 590 -16.80 -5.87 24.95
CA GLU A 590 -15.97 -5.21 25.95
C GLU A 590 -16.69 -5.28 27.30
N ILE A 591 -15.96 -5.72 28.32
CA ILE A 591 -16.38 -5.65 29.71
C ILE A 591 -15.61 -4.50 30.34
N THR A 592 -16.29 -3.49 30.87
CA THR A 592 -15.64 -2.42 31.63
C THR A 592 -15.97 -2.55 33.11
N VAL A 593 -15.04 -2.14 33.97
CA VAL A 593 -15.25 -2.02 35.41
C VAL A 593 -14.83 -0.64 35.86
N ASN A 594 -15.80 0.09 36.41
CA ASN A 594 -15.67 1.49 36.77
C ASN A 594 -15.54 1.68 38.28
N SER A 595 -14.62 2.56 38.70
CA SER A 595 -14.56 3.07 40.06
C SER A 595 -14.12 4.53 40.09
N GLY A 596 -15.07 5.44 40.33
CA GLY A 596 -14.83 6.87 40.23
C GLY A 596 -14.58 7.29 38.78
N SER A 597 -13.37 7.79 38.48
CA SER A 597 -12.95 8.19 37.13
C SER A 597 -11.97 7.20 36.48
N VAL A 598 -11.72 6.05 37.12
CA VAL A 598 -10.83 5.01 36.60
C VAL A 598 -11.71 3.89 36.06
N THR A 599 -11.40 3.46 34.85
CA THR A 599 -12.09 2.39 34.13
C THR A 599 -11.04 1.38 33.71
N GLY A 600 -11.23 0.12 34.10
CA GLY A 600 -10.52 -1.02 33.55
C GLY A 600 -11.41 -1.75 32.55
N PHE A 601 -10.82 -2.57 31.68
CA PHE A 601 -11.58 -3.32 30.68
C PHE A 601 -10.93 -4.67 30.36
N SER A 602 -11.69 -5.53 29.68
CA SER A 602 -11.25 -6.78 29.08
C SER A 602 -12.24 -7.17 27.97
N TYR A 603 -11.89 -8.13 27.12
CA TYR A 603 -12.73 -8.60 26.03
C TYR A 603 -13.14 -10.06 26.22
N ILE A 604 -14.36 -10.38 25.76
CA ILE A 604 -14.84 -11.75 25.60
C ILE A 604 -15.47 -11.92 24.23
N THR A 605 -15.46 -13.14 23.71
CA THR A 605 -16.18 -13.53 22.50
C THR A 605 -17.41 -14.36 22.87
N VAL A 606 -18.58 -14.02 22.33
CA VAL A 606 -19.86 -14.64 22.66
C VAL A 606 -20.51 -15.24 21.42
N GLY A 607 -21.23 -16.35 21.61
CA GLY A 607 -22.28 -16.81 20.69
C GLY A 607 -21.76 -17.46 19.42
N TYR A 608 -22.34 -17.06 18.29
CA TYR A 608 -22.20 -17.70 16.98
C TYR A 608 -21.56 -16.79 15.95
N GLN A 609 -20.82 -17.39 15.01
CA GLN A 609 -20.34 -16.74 13.80
C GLN A 609 -20.97 -17.39 12.56
N ALA A 610 -21.38 -16.56 11.61
CA ALA A 610 -21.84 -16.97 10.30
C ALA A 610 -20.64 -17.23 9.37
N VAL A 611 -20.72 -18.32 8.61
CA VAL A 611 -19.81 -18.63 7.51
C VAL A 611 -20.63 -18.58 6.23
N PHE A 612 -20.49 -17.48 5.48
CA PHE A 612 -21.26 -17.27 4.26
C PHE A 612 -20.61 -18.01 3.08
N ILE A 613 -21.48 -18.63 2.27
CA ILE A 613 -21.14 -19.26 0.99
C ILE A 613 -21.83 -18.49 -0.14
N SER A 614 -23.05 -18.00 0.12
CA SER A 614 -23.82 -17.17 -0.80
C SER A 614 -24.72 -16.19 0.00
N PRO A 615 -24.98 -14.95 -0.45
CA PRO A 615 -24.65 -14.36 -1.76
C PRO A 615 -23.14 -14.33 -2.02
N GLU A 616 -22.70 -14.39 -3.27
CA GLU A 616 -21.27 -14.22 -3.51
C GLU A 616 -20.93 -12.73 -3.42
N VAL A 617 -19.69 -12.43 -3.05
CA VAL A 617 -19.11 -11.10 -3.22
C VAL A 617 -18.97 -10.82 -4.72
N ALA A 618 -20.08 -10.39 -5.29
CA ALA A 618 -20.27 -10.24 -6.72
C ALA A 618 -21.22 -9.09 -7.06
N ILE A 619 -21.19 -8.71 -8.33
CA ILE A 619 -22.16 -7.80 -8.92
C ILE A 619 -23.27 -8.64 -9.56
N TYR A 620 -24.51 -8.39 -9.18
CA TYR A 620 -25.73 -8.96 -9.75
C TYR A 620 -26.38 -7.91 -10.66
N PRO A 621 -26.04 -7.88 -11.96
CA PRO A 621 -26.36 -6.74 -12.82
C PRO A 621 -27.79 -6.74 -13.37
N GLU A 622 -28.55 -7.83 -13.17
CA GLU A 622 -29.95 -7.96 -13.56
C GLU A 622 -30.80 -8.58 -12.44
N PRO A 623 -32.13 -8.36 -12.42
CA PRO A 623 -32.99 -8.87 -11.35
C PRO A 623 -33.12 -10.40 -11.44
N GLU A 624 -32.52 -11.11 -10.48
CA GLU A 624 -32.61 -12.57 -10.39
C GLU A 624 -32.82 -13.06 -8.94
N ASN A 625 -32.99 -14.37 -8.77
CA ASN A 625 -33.09 -14.94 -7.43
C ASN A 625 -31.70 -15.30 -6.93
N ILE A 626 -31.26 -14.63 -5.87
CA ILE A 626 -29.94 -14.84 -5.27
C ILE A 626 -30.07 -15.93 -4.19
N PRO A 627 -29.37 -17.07 -4.31
CA PRO A 627 -29.34 -18.07 -3.24
C PRO A 627 -28.63 -17.49 -2.02
N VAL A 628 -29.08 -17.88 -0.84
CA VAL A 628 -28.43 -17.52 0.43
C VAL A 628 -28.07 -18.81 1.13
N ILE A 629 -26.77 -19.04 1.30
CA ILE A 629 -26.20 -20.26 1.87
C ILE A 629 -25.23 -19.88 2.97
N VAL A 630 -25.47 -20.43 4.16
CA VAL A 630 -24.70 -20.08 5.36
C VAL A 630 -24.59 -21.27 6.30
N GLU A 631 -23.46 -21.38 6.99
CA GLU A 631 -23.23 -22.27 8.13
C GLU A 631 -23.02 -21.45 9.40
N LEU A 632 -23.31 -22.02 10.58
CA LEU A 632 -23.05 -21.39 11.86
C LEU A 632 -21.97 -22.16 12.63
N THR A 633 -21.03 -21.42 13.21
CA THR A 633 -19.99 -21.95 14.12
C THR A 633 -20.11 -21.28 15.49
N ASN A 634 -19.68 -21.96 16.56
CA ASN A 634 -19.57 -21.34 17.88
C ASN A 634 -18.35 -20.40 17.91
N ALA A 635 -18.33 -19.45 18.85
CA ALA A 635 -17.21 -18.53 19.06
C ALA A 635 -15.83 -19.22 19.21
N ASN A 636 -15.79 -20.45 19.72
CA ASN A 636 -14.57 -21.26 19.85
C ASN A 636 -14.18 -22.02 18.55
N GLY A 637 -14.94 -21.88 17.47
CA GLY A 637 -14.74 -22.53 16.18
C GLY A 637 -15.37 -23.92 16.04
N SER A 638 -16.07 -24.44 17.06
CA SER A 638 -16.75 -25.74 16.95
C SER A 638 -18.07 -25.65 16.18
N VAL A 639 -18.58 -26.79 15.72
CA VAL A 639 -19.80 -26.85 14.90
C VAL A 639 -21.03 -26.61 15.78
N VAL A 640 -21.98 -25.80 15.30
CA VAL A 640 -23.24 -25.53 16.01
C VAL A 640 -24.21 -26.70 15.82
N THR A 641 -24.97 -27.04 16.86
CA THR A 641 -26.14 -27.92 16.68
C THR A 641 -27.21 -27.13 15.92
N PRO A 642 -27.55 -27.54 14.68
CA PRO A 642 -28.22 -26.63 13.76
C PRO A 642 -29.70 -26.43 14.13
N PHE A 643 -30.19 -25.20 13.97
CA PHE A 643 -31.58 -24.79 14.16
C PHE A 643 -32.45 -25.29 12.99
N ASN A 644 -33.76 -25.44 13.18
CA ASN A 644 -34.64 -25.85 12.07
C ASN A 644 -34.64 -24.82 10.92
N SER A 645 -34.56 -23.54 11.25
CA SER A 645 -34.56 -22.42 10.31
C SER A 645 -33.95 -21.18 10.95
N ILE A 646 -33.42 -20.30 10.11
CA ILE A 646 -32.90 -18.98 10.47
C ILE A 646 -33.55 -17.92 9.59
N ASN A 647 -33.52 -16.67 10.03
CA ASN A 647 -33.88 -15.52 9.21
C ASN A 647 -32.61 -14.71 8.93
N LEU A 648 -32.42 -14.32 7.68
CA LEU A 648 -31.37 -13.40 7.26
C LEU A 648 -31.99 -12.06 6.92
N ASP A 649 -31.38 -10.99 7.40
CA ASP A 649 -31.74 -9.63 7.05
C ASP A 649 -30.85 -9.17 5.89
N ILE A 650 -31.49 -8.61 4.86
CA ILE A 650 -30.79 -7.95 3.74
C ILE A 650 -30.83 -6.46 4.00
N MET A 651 -29.67 -5.88 4.18
CA MET A 651 -29.46 -4.46 4.44
C MET A 651 -28.99 -3.78 3.17
N LYS A 652 -29.53 -2.61 2.85
CA LYS A 652 -28.99 -1.73 1.82
C LYS A 652 -28.10 -0.69 2.48
N TYR A 653 -26.84 -0.64 2.07
CA TYR A 653 -25.85 0.31 2.54
C TYR A 653 -25.84 1.59 1.68
N TYR A 654 -25.74 2.73 2.35
CA TYR A 654 -25.68 4.08 1.79
C TYR A 654 -24.33 4.68 2.15
N PRO A 655 -23.35 4.63 1.22
CA PRO A 655 -22.00 5.08 1.51
C PRO A 655 -21.87 6.57 1.82
N GLU A 656 -22.80 7.39 1.34
CA GLU A 656 -22.78 8.85 1.51
C GLU A 656 -22.88 9.31 2.97
N ASN A 657 -23.48 8.48 3.82
CA ASN A 657 -23.71 8.78 5.23
C ASN A 657 -23.38 7.58 6.14
N SER A 658 -22.72 6.56 5.58
CA SER A 658 -22.35 5.31 6.25
C SER A 658 -23.51 4.68 7.01
N SER A 659 -24.71 4.63 6.41
CA SER A 659 -25.90 4.05 7.03
C SER A 659 -26.42 2.83 6.28
N SER A 660 -26.99 1.88 7.02
CA SER A 660 -27.64 0.68 6.46
C SER A 660 -29.12 0.66 6.86
N ILE A 661 -30.00 0.29 5.93
CA ILE A 661 -31.43 0.04 6.20
C ILE A 661 -31.81 -1.37 5.81
N GLN A 662 -32.63 -2.03 6.63
CA GLN A 662 -33.18 -3.33 6.27
C GLN A 662 -34.19 -3.18 5.13
N VAL A 663 -33.97 -3.88 4.02
CA VAL A 663 -34.86 -3.86 2.84
C VAL A 663 -35.62 -5.16 2.64
N ALA A 664 -35.12 -6.28 3.16
CA ALA A 664 -35.77 -7.58 3.08
C ALA A 664 -35.37 -8.50 4.24
N GLN A 665 -36.13 -9.58 4.38
CA GLN A 665 -35.82 -10.70 5.26
C GLN A 665 -36.02 -12.02 4.49
N VAL A 666 -35.04 -12.91 4.56
CA VAL A 666 -35.01 -14.20 3.88
C VAL A 666 -35.07 -15.31 4.92
N GLY A 667 -36.09 -16.15 4.86
CA GLY A 667 -36.13 -17.39 5.66
C GLY A 667 -35.26 -18.47 5.00
N ALA A 668 -34.33 -19.03 5.76
CA ALA A 668 -33.50 -20.15 5.33
C ALA A 668 -33.69 -21.36 6.23
N SER A 669 -33.66 -22.56 5.68
CA SER A 669 -33.89 -23.81 6.42
C SER A 669 -32.86 -24.88 6.07
N ILE A 670 -32.61 -25.80 7.01
CA ILE A 670 -31.79 -26.97 6.72
C ILE A 670 -32.50 -27.78 5.64
N SER A 671 -31.87 -27.92 4.49
CA SER A 671 -32.41 -28.72 3.39
C SER A 671 -31.90 -30.16 3.48
N PRO A 672 -32.76 -31.19 3.40
CA PRO A 672 -32.30 -32.58 3.39
C PRO A 672 -31.54 -32.86 2.08
N ILE A 673 -30.21 -32.98 2.17
CA ILE A 673 -29.25 -33.40 1.13
C ILE A 673 -29.78 -33.20 -0.30
N LEU A 674 -29.66 -31.97 -0.79
CA LEU A 674 -29.83 -31.67 -2.21
C LEU A 674 -28.44 -31.45 -2.82
N ASN A 675 -28.20 -32.14 -3.93
CA ASN A 675 -27.22 -31.72 -4.92
C ASN A 675 -27.78 -30.45 -5.56
N ILE A 676 -27.36 -29.27 -5.10
CA ILE A 676 -27.76 -28.02 -5.75
C ILE A 676 -26.67 -27.65 -6.71
N THR A 677 -27.02 -27.50 -7.99
CA THR A 677 -26.10 -26.91 -8.95
C THR A 677 -26.30 -25.41 -8.97
N ILE A 678 -25.33 -24.66 -8.45
CA ILE A 678 -25.29 -23.21 -8.54
C ILE A 678 -24.10 -22.88 -9.43
N PHE A 679 -24.33 -22.07 -10.46
CA PHE A 679 -23.32 -21.65 -11.44
C PHE A 679 -22.49 -22.78 -12.11
N GLY A 680 -23.01 -24.01 -12.14
CA GLY A 680 -22.36 -25.17 -12.77
C GLY A 680 -21.65 -26.13 -11.80
N GLU A 681 -21.54 -25.75 -10.52
CA GLU A 681 -20.94 -26.53 -9.43
C GLU A 681 -22.03 -27.21 -8.61
N THR A 682 -21.88 -28.51 -8.28
CA THR A 682 -22.87 -29.26 -7.49
C THR A 682 -22.47 -29.31 -6.01
N PHE A 683 -23.20 -28.58 -5.18
CA PHE A 683 -23.06 -28.58 -3.73
C PHE A 683 -23.82 -29.76 -3.12
N GLN A 684 -23.15 -30.58 -2.31
CA GLN A 684 -23.83 -31.53 -1.42
C GLN A 684 -24.13 -30.84 -0.10
N LEU A 685 -25.37 -30.37 0.09
CA LEU A 685 -25.76 -29.81 1.38
C LEU A 685 -25.74 -30.91 2.44
N ASN A 686 -24.88 -30.75 3.45
CA ASN A 686 -24.87 -31.58 4.65
C ASN A 686 -26.01 -31.14 5.61
N SER A 687 -26.10 -31.73 6.80
CA SER A 687 -27.15 -31.39 7.78
C SER A 687 -26.93 -30.06 8.52
N THR A 688 -25.91 -29.26 8.19
CA THR A 688 -25.54 -28.04 8.94
C THR A 688 -25.69 -26.74 8.14
N LEU A 689 -25.87 -26.81 6.82
CA LEU A 689 -26.07 -25.65 5.94
C LEU A 689 -27.53 -25.21 5.85
N TYR A 690 -27.77 -23.90 5.92
CA TYR A 690 -29.07 -23.28 5.71
C TYR A 690 -29.18 -22.76 4.28
N LEU A 691 -30.31 -23.02 3.63
CA LEU A 691 -30.60 -22.52 2.28
C LEU A 691 -31.87 -21.65 2.27
N GLY A 692 -31.75 -20.47 1.70
CA GLY A 692 -32.83 -19.55 1.37
C GLY A 692 -32.65 -18.92 -0.01
N TYR A 693 -33.61 -18.08 -0.42
CA TYR A 693 -33.54 -17.33 -1.67
C TYR A 693 -34.02 -15.89 -1.46
N TYR A 694 -33.18 -14.93 -1.84
CA TYR A 694 -33.56 -13.53 -1.99
C TYR A 694 -34.14 -13.31 -3.40
N ASN A 695 -35.45 -13.06 -3.49
CA ASN A 695 -36.16 -13.04 -4.78
C ASN A 695 -36.24 -11.63 -5.38
N LEU A 696 -35.36 -11.29 -6.32
CA LEU A 696 -35.41 -10.00 -7.04
C LEU A 696 -36.03 -10.10 -8.44
N SER A 697 -36.32 -11.31 -8.94
CA SER A 697 -36.84 -11.55 -10.30
C SER A 697 -38.08 -10.76 -10.73
N SER A 698 -38.82 -10.17 -9.79
CA SER A 698 -39.99 -9.31 -10.06
C SER A 698 -39.71 -7.81 -9.98
N TYR A 699 -38.50 -7.42 -9.59
CA TYR A 699 -38.11 -6.02 -9.38
C TYR A 699 -37.87 -5.35 -10.73
N SER A 700 -38.50 -4.18 -10.91
CA SER A 700 -38.29 -3.33 -12.10
C SER A 700 -37.14 -2.33 -11.93
N LYS A 701 -36.59 -2.23 -10.71
CA LYS A 701 -35.47 -1.36 -10.35
C LYS A 701 -34.54 -2.11 -9.41
N ILE A 702 -33.26 -2.14 -9.74
CA ILE A 702 -32.19 -2.72 -8.93
C ILE A 702 -31.03 -1.73 -8.84
N GLY A 703 -30.28 -1.78 -7.74
CA GLY A 703 -29.17 -0.84 -7.55
C GLY A 703 -28.77 -0.63 -6.10
N GLY A 704 -27.49 -0.76 -5.82
CA GLY A 704 -26.89 -0.40 -4.53
C GLY A 704 -25.94 -1.47 -4.02
N ILE A 705 -25.30 -1.15 -2.89
CA ILE A 705 -24.45 -2.06 -2.13
C ILE A 705 -25.33 -2.64 -1.01
N TYR A 706 -25.24 -3.95 -0.80
CA TYR A 706 -26.06 -4.68 0.15
C TYR A 706 -25.20 -5.54 1.06
N GLU A 707 -25.69 -5.74 2.27
CA GLU A 707 -25.08 -6.58 3.30
C GLU A 707 -26.09 -7.64 3.73
N ALA A 708 -25.71 -8.91 3.74
CA ALA A 708 -26.50 -10.02 4.26
C ALA A 708 -26.02 -10.36 5.68
N MET A 709 -26.93 -10.39 6.65
CA MET A 709 -26.59 -10.65 8.05
C MET A 709 -27.65 -11.51 8.73
N ILE A 710 -27.27 -12.22 9.80
CA ILE A 710 -28.19 -13.01 10.62
C ILE A 710 -28.35 -12.31 11.98
N PRO A 711 -29.58 -11.97 12.41
CA PRO A 711 -29.79 -11.35 13.71
C PRO A 711 -29.21 -12.19 14.86
N ASN A 712 -28.48 -11.52 15.77
CA ASN A 712 -27.79 -12.14 16.92
C ASN A 712 -26.70 -13.15 16.55
N VAL A 713 -26.15 -13.09 15.34
CA VAL A 713 -24.98 -13.87 14.92
C VAL A 713 -23.93 -12.89 14.40
N PHE A 714 -22.65 -13.14 14.70
CA PHE A 714 -21.56 -12.33 14.21
C PHE A 714 -21.22 -12.68 12.75
N GLY A 715 -20.92 -11.67 11.94
CA GLY A 715 -20.52 -11.84 10.54
C GLY A 715 -21.59 -11.37 9.55
N MET A 716 -21.13 -11.06 8.35
CA MET A 716 -21.94 -10.60 7.23
C MET A 716 -21.31 -10.99 5.90
N ASP A 717 -22.09 -10.88 4.84
CA ASP A 717 -21.65 -10.94 3.45
C ASP A 717 -22.00 -9.64 2.72
N GLU A 718 -21.27 -9.29 1.67
CA GLU A 718 -21.53 -8.08 0.87
C GLU A 718 -21.72 -8.39 -0.62
N PHE A 719 -22.65 -7.70 -1.28
CA PHE A 719 -22.88 -7.84 -2.72
C PHE A 719 -23.44 -6.56 -3.32
N VAL A 720 -23.33 -6.42 -4.64
CA VAL A 720 -23.85 -5.26 -5.39
C VAL A 720 -24.99 -5.70 -6.30
N GLU A 721 -26.07 -4.93 -6.33
CA GLU A 721 -27.09 -5.05 -7.38
C GLU A 721 -26.95 -3.94 -8.40
N GLY A 722 -27.22 -4.26 -9.67
CA GLY A 722 -27.33 -3.28 -10.75
C GLY A 722 -25.97 -2.85 -11.31
N ILE A 723 -25.47 -1.69 -10.89
CA ILE A 723 -24.25 -1.10 -11.44
C ILE A 723 -23.30 -0.79 -10.30
N TYR A 724 -22.04 -1.19 -10.44
CA TYR A 724 -20.96 -0.69 -9.60
C TYR A 724 -20.21 0.41 -10.36
N VAL A 725 -19.99 1.56 -9.73
CA VAL A 725 -19.23 2.66 -10.31
C VAL A 725 -18.24 3.23 -9.30
N VAL A 726 -17.08 3.66 -9.79
CA VAL A 726 -16.07 4.34 -8.99
C VAL A 726 -15.59 5.58 -9.75
N PRO A 727 -15.91 6.80 -9.29
CA PRO A 727 -15.35 8.01 -9.87
C PRO A 727 -13.87 8.18 -9.50
N ALA A 728 -13.09 8.71 -10.44
CA ALA A 728 -11.73 9.18 -10.22
C ALA A 728 -11.60 10.61 -10.75
N VAL A 729 -10.86 11.45 -10.01
CA VAL A 729 -10.61 12.84 -10.38
C VAL A 729 -9.13 12.99 -10.68
N PHE A 730 -8.80 13.54 -11.84
CA PHE A 730 -7.43 13.82 -12.27
C PHE A 730 -7.23 15.34 -12.34
N PRO A 731 -6.56 15.95 -11.36
CA PRO A 731 -6.22 17.37 -11.40
C PRO A 731 -5.24 17.64 -12.54
N PRO A 732 -5.13 18.89 -13.01
CA PRO A 732 -4.14 19.24 -14.03
C PRO A 732 -2.72 19.33 -13.48
N VAL A 733 -2.57 19.36 -12.16
CA VAL A 733 -1.31 19.27 -11.42
C VAL A 733 -1.41 18.01 -10.59
N ALA A 734 -0.48 17.07 -10.78
CA ALA A 734 -0.42 15.90 -9.91
C ALA A 734 -0.12 16.36 -8.48
N THR A 735 -0.98 15.97 -7.55
CA THR A 735 -0.92 16.40 -6.14
C THR A 735 -1.31 15.22 -5.26
N GLU A 736 -0.69 15.15 -4.09
CA GLU A 736 -1.08 14.25 -3.02
C GLU A 736 -1.05 15.02 -1.69
N PRO A 737 -2.18 15.14 -0.95
CA PRO A 737 -3.53 14.73 -1.34
C PRO A 737 -3.98 15.28 -2.69
N LEU A 738 -5.01 14.67 -3.26
CA LEU A 738 -5.60 15.16 -4.49
C LEU A 738 -6.31 16.49 -4.24
N VAL A 739 -5.77 17.55 -4.84
CA VAL A 739 -6.22 18.91 -4.65
C VAL A 739 -6.58 19.55 -5.98
N VAL A 740 -7.71 20.25 -6.01
CA VAL A 740 -8.13 21.06 -7.15
C VAL A 740 -8.38 22.50 -6.70
N SER A 741 -8.34 23.46 -7.62
CA SER A 741 -8.66 24.86 -7.33
C SER A 741 -9.59 25.46 -8.39
N PRO A 742 -10.40 26.48 -8.06
CA PRO A 742 -11.28 27.14 -9.03
C PRO A 742 -10.55 27.58 -10.30
N GLY A 743 -11.19 27.36 -11.45
CA GLY A 743 -10.69 27.74 -12.78
C GLY A 743 -9.75 26.73 -13.45
N GLN A 744 -9.27 25.72 -12.73
CA GLN A 744 -8.47 24.63 -13.30
C GLN A 744 -9.31 23.68 -14.15
N ASN A 745 -8.71 23.13 -15.22
CA ASN A 745 -9.31 22.08 -16.01
C ASN A 745 -9.02 20.73 -15.35
N VAL A 746 -10.06 20.06 -14.88
CA VAL A 746 -9.99 18.77 -14.20
C VAL A 746 -10.59 17.70 -15.09
N THR A 747 -9.91 16.57 -15.20
CA THR A 747 -10.43 15.39 -15.90
C THR A 747 -11.12 14.49 -14.89
N ILE A 748 -12.31 14.01 -15.23
CA ILE A 748 -13.10 13.10 -14.42
C ILE A 748 -13.23 11.81 -15.22
N GLU A 749 -12.86 10.70 -14.61
CA GLU A 749 -13.10 9.36 -15.12
C GLU A 749 -14.10 8.64 -14.21
N VAL A 750 -14.88 7.72 -14.77
CA VAL A 750 -15.72 6.83 -13.97
C VAL A 750 -15.52 5.41 -14.46
N ALA A 751 -14.87 4.59 -13.62
CA ALA A 751 -14.87 3.15 -13.82
C ALA A 751 -16.29 2.62 -13.55
N GLN A 752 -16.75 1.70 -14.39
CA GLN A 752 -18.11 1.15 -14.28
C GLN A 752 -18.15 -0.32 -14.67
N GLU A 753 -18.95 -1.08 -13.94
CA GLU A 753 -19.32 -2.46 -14.24
C GLU A 753 -20.84 -2.53 -14.39
N SER A 754 -21.32 -2.75 -15.63
CA SER A 754 -22.75 -2.78 -15.92
C SER A 754 -23.12 -3.59 -17.15
N LEU A 755 -24.40 -3.98 -17.22
CA LEU A 755 -25.02 -4.46 -18.45
C LEU A 755 -25.46 -3.27 -19.32
N GLY A 756 -24.62 -2.91 -20.29
CA GLY A 756 -24.90 -1.87 -21.28
C GLY A 756 -24.09 -0.58 -21.07
N SER A 757 -24.58 0.52 -21.64
CA SER A 757 -23.91 1.83 -21.56
C SER A 757 -24.72 2.78 -20.66
N PRO A 758 -24.43 2.86 -19.35
CA PRO A 758 -25.16 3.72 -18.43
C PRO A 758 -24.99 5.21 -18.76
N ASN A 759 -26.00 6.00 -18.38
CA ASN A 759 -25.87 7.44 -18.26
C ASN A 759 -25.23 7.77 -16.91
N ILE A 760 -24.13 8.49 -16.91
CA ILE A 760 -23.38 8.82 -15.69
C ILE A 760 -23.40 10.33 -15.44
N THR A 761 -23.70 10.72 -14.20
CA THR A 761 -23.56 12.09 -13.71
C THR A 761 -22.63 12.10 -12.51
N VAL A 762 -21.65 12.99 -12.51
CA VAL A 762 -20.74 13.21 -11.39
C VAL A 762 -21.09 14.52 -10.68
N SER A 763 -21.16 14.49 -9.35
CA SER A 763 -21.54 15.61 -8.50
C SER A 763 -20.52 15.86 -7.40
N PHE A 764 -20.15 17.12 -7.17
CA PHE A 764 -19.28 17.57 -6.11
C PHE A 764 -20.17 18.04 -4.96
N ILE A 765 -20.10 17.35 -3.83
CA ILE A 765 -20.98 17.51 -2.68
C ILE A 765 -20.16 17.99 -1.48
N ASN A 766 -20.64 19.04 -0.82
CA ASN A 766 -20.07 19.52 0.44
C ASN A 766 -21.22 19.82 1.41
N ASN A 767 -21.13 19.31 2.65
CA ASN A 767 -22.18 19.43 3.67
C ASN A 767 -23.58 19.02 3.13
N ASP A 768 -23.67 17.82 2.54
CA ASP A 768 -24.89 17.23 1.94
C ASP A 768 -25.54 18.07 0.82
N LYS A 769 -24.83 19.06 0.29
CA LYS A 769 -25.30 19.92 -0.78
C LYS A 769 -24.49 19.71 -2.04
N VAL A 770 -25.17 19.40 -3.13
CA VAL A 770 -24.59 19.39 -4.48
C VAL A 770 -24.19 20.83 -4.85
N MET A 771 -22.90 21.05 -5.00
CA MET A 771 -22.33 22.37 -5.34
C MET A 771 -22.08 22.49 -6.85
N TYR A 772 -21.76 21.38 -7.52
CA TYR A 772 -21.55 21.29 -8.95
C TYR A 772 -21.87 19.88 -9.44
N SER A 773 -22.41 19.76 -10.66
CA SER A 773 -22.64 18.47 -11.31
C SER A 773 -22.37 18.57 -12.80
N THR A 774 -21.92 17.47 -13.39
CA THR A 774 -21.63 17.35 -14.82
C THR A 774 -21.98 15.96 -15.34
N PRO A 775 -22.53 15.81 -16.56
CA PRO A 775 -22.61 14.50 -17.19
C PRO A 775 -21.22 14.00 -17.59
N VAL A 776 -20.98 12.70 -17.46
CA VAL A 776 -19.79 12.01 -17.96
C VAL A 776 -20.22 11.07 -19.08
N ASN A 777 -19.69 11.29 -20.28
CA ASN A 777 -20.11 10.59 -21.48
C ASN A 777 -19.12 9.48 -21.85
N MET A 778 -19.65 8.44 -22.49
CA MET A 778 -18.84 7.36 -23.04
C MET A 778 -18.07 7.83 -24.29
N ILE A 779 -16.80 7.46 -24.36
CA ILE A 779 -15.96 7.54 -25.54
C ILE A 779 -15.41 6.15 -25.86
N THR A 780 -15.08 5.88 -27.12
CA THR A 780 -14.45 4.62 -27.53
C THR A 780 -13.00 4.86 -27.91
N TYR A 781 -12.08 4.14 -27.30
CA TYR A 781 -10.63 4.21 -27.55
C TYR A 781 -10.04 2.80 -27.61
N ASP A 782 -9.26 2.50 -28.66
CA ASP A 782 -8.66 1.18 -28.94
C ASP A 782 -9.61 -0.04 -28.78
N GLY A 783 -10.90 0.16 -29.06
CA GLY A 783 -11.94 -0.87 -28.94
C GLY A 783 -12.51 -1.07 -27.53
N GLY A 784 -12.05 -0.31 -26.53
CA GLY A 784 -12.64 -0.20 -25.20
C GLY A 784 -13.53 1.04 -25.05
N ASP A 785 -14.50 0.98 -24.15
CA ASP A 785 -15.40 2.09 -23.80
C ASP A 785 -14.98 2.72 -22.47
N TYR A 786 -14.81 4.04 -22.45
CA TYR A 786 -14.35 4.82 -21.29
C TYR A 786 -15.32 5.94 -20.99
N TYR A 787 -15.60 6.19 -19.71
CA TYR A 787 -16.44 7.30 -19.26
C TYR A 787 -15.56 8.43 -18.76
N ILE A 788 -15.39 9.46 -19.59
CA ILE A 788 -14.48 10.57 -19.28
C ILE A 788 -15.09 11.93 -19.61
N ALA A 789 -14.77 12.94 -18.81
CA ALA A 789 -15.13 14.31 -19.06
C ALA A 789 -14.03 15.26 -18.58
N GLN A 790 -13.74 16.30 -19.34
CA GLN A 790 -12.93 17.42 -18.85
C GLN A 790 -13.86 18.57 -18.45
N VAL A 791 -13.73 19.06 -17.22
CA VAL A 791 -14.51 20.17 -16.67
C VAL A 791 -13.62 21.28 -16.19
N GLN A 792 -14.09 22.53 -16.30
CA GLN A 792 -13.45 23.65 -15.63
C GLN A 792 -14.05 23.79 -14.24
N MET A 793 -13.21 23.72 -13.20
CA MET A 793 -13.67 23.81 -11.82
C MET A 793 -14.37 25.14 -11.55
N PRO A 794 -15.62 25.14 -11.06
CA PRO A 794 -16.35 26.36 -10.74
C PRO A 794 -15.76 27.07 -9.52
N ASP A 795 -16.15 28.32 -9.32
CA ASP A 795 -15.86 29.08 -8.10
C ASP A 795 -16.77 28.59 -6.96
N ILE A 796 -16.32 27.55 -6.26
CA ILE A 796 -17.00 26.92 -5.12
C ILE A 796 -16.16 27.10 -3.84
N PRO A 797 -16.78 27.10 -2.64
CA PRO A 797 -16.06 27.27 -1.38
C PRO A 797 -14.94 26.24 -1.18
N PRO A 798 -13.84 26.61 -0.50
CA PRO A 798 -12.79 25.65 -0.18
C PRO A 798 -13.24 24.65 0.90
N GLY A 799 -12.69 23.44 0.86
CA GLY A 799 -12.97 22.38 1.82
C GLY A 799 -12.90 20.99 1.20
N TYR A 800 -13.23 19.97 2.00
CA TYR A 800 -13.37 18.59 1.54
C TYR A 800 -14.68 18.40 0.79
N TYR A 801 -14.63 17.68 -0.32
CA TYR A 801 -15.78 17.38 -1.16
C TYR A 801 -15.87 15.88 -1.41
N THR A 802 -17.07 15.32 -1.24
CA THR A 802 -17.41 14.01 -1.79
C THR A 802 -17.75 14.19 -3.27
N VAL A 803 -17.07 13.46 -4.14
CA VAL A 803 -17.33 13.41 -5.57
C VAL A 803 -18.10 12.14 -5.85
N GLU A 804 -19.40 12.27 -6.08
CA GLU A 804 -20.34 11.16 -6.25
C GLU A 804 -20.61 10.91 -7.73
N ALA A 805 -20.43 9.67 -8.20
CA ALA A 805 -20.91 9.20 -9.49
C ALA A 805 -22.26 8.49 -9.33
N LYS A 806 -23.25 8.92 -10.11
CA LYS A 806 -24.56 8.26 -10.24
C LYS A 806 -24.70 7.71 -11.66
N ALA A 807 -24.86 6.40 -11.76
CA ALA A 807 -25.06 5.69 -13.03
C ALA A 807 -26.49 5.15 -13.15
N THR A 808 -27.06 5.20 -14.34
CA THR A 808 -28.37 4.58 -14.63
C THR A 808 -28.40 4.01 -16.04
N CYS A 809 -28.77 2.73 -16.15
CA CYS A 809 -28.98 2.03 -17.41
C CYS A 809 -30.43 1.56 -17.54
N PHE A 810 -31.02 1.72 -18.73
CA PHE A 810 -32.40 1.33 -19.01
C PHE A 810 -32.42 0.11 -19.92
N SER A 811 -32.92 -1.01 -19.40
CA SER A 811 -33.24 -2.21 -20.17
C SER A 811 -34.72 -2.23 -20.55
N SER A 812 -35.12 -3.17 -21.40
CA SER A 812 -36.53 -3.35 -21.80
C SER A 812 -37.44 -3.71 -20.62
N ASN A 813 -36.90 -4.40 -19.61
CA ASN A 813 -37.68 -4.98 -18.51
C ASN A 813 -37.33 -4.41 -17.12
N PHE A 814 -36.19 -3.75 -16.95
CA PHE A 814 -35.74 -3.20 -15.67
C PHE A 814 -34.86 -1.96 -15.84
N THR A 815 -34.67 -1.21 -14.76
CA THR A 815 -33.69 -0.14 -14.64
C THR A 815 -32.61 -0.54 -13.63
N ALA A 816 -31.35 -0.49 -14.04
CA ALA A 816 -30.21 -0.69 -13.13
C ALA A 816 -29.60 0.66 -12.77
N SER A 817 -29.22 0.83 -11.52
CA SER A 817 -28.56 2.04 -11.03
C SER A 817 -27.38 1.71 -10.12
N GLY A 818 -26.41 2.62 -10.07
CA GLY A 818 -25.22 2.52 -9.23
C GLY A 818 -24.85 3.88 -8.66
N VAL A 819 -24.29 3.87 -7.46
CA VAL A 819 -23.72 5.04 -6.81
C VAL A 819 -22.34 4.66 -6.27
N GLY A 820 -21.36 5.51 -6.53
CA GLY A 820 -20.04 5.41 -5.93
C GLY A 820 -19.46 6.80 -5.70
N PHE A 821 -18.39 6.88 -4.93
CA PHE A 821 -17.81 8.17 -4.56
C PHE A 821 -16.29 8.09 -4.35
N THR A 822 -15.66 9.26 -4.43
CA THR A 822 -14.26 9.57 -4.11
C THR A 822 -14.26 10.87 -3.30
N GLN A 823 -13.14 11.26 -2.68
CA GLN A 823 -13.00 12.57 -2.05
C GLN A 823 -11.86 13.39 -2.64
N ILE A 824 -12.03 14.70 -2.60
CA ILE A 824 -11.01 15.66 -2.99
C ILE A 824 -10.97 16.82 -2.00
N TYR A 825 -9.85 17.54 -1.97
CA TYR A 825 -9.80 18.86 -1.35
C TYR A 825 -9.89 19.96 -2.42
N VAL A 826 -10.85 20.87 -2.25
CA VAL A 826 -10.94 22.08 -3.08
C VAL A 826 -10.21 23.20 -2.36
N ALA A 827 -9.09 23.63 -2.95
CA ALA A 827 -8.29 24.75 -2.47
C ALA A 827 -8.99 26.09 -2.74
N PRO A 828 -8.71 27.13 -1.94
CA PRO A 828 -9.28 28.46 -2.19
C PRO A 828 -8.85 29.06 -3.54
N GLN A 829 -7.63 28.77 -3.97
CA GLN A 829 -6.99 29.28 -5.18
C GLN A 829 -5.68 28.52 -5.43
N SER A 830 -5.13 28.64 -6.64
CA SER A 830 -3.79 28.14 -6.96
C SER A 830 -2.67 29.07 -6.43
N LEU A 831 -1.47 28.52 -6.26
CA LEU A 831 -0.26 29.26 -5.91
C LEU A 831 0.22 30.16 -7.05
N VAL A 832 0.90 31.24 -6.68
CA VAL A 832 1.59 32.14 -7.62
C VAL A 832 3.04 31.71 -7.72
N GLN A 833 3.51 31.46 -8.95
CA GLN A 833 4.85 30.94 -9.20
C GLN A 833 5.61 31.72 -10.28
N HIS A 834 6.92 31.87 -10.05
CA HIS A 834 7.87 32.41 -11.02
C HIS A 834 9.09 31.50 -11.08
N VAL A 835 9.34 30.92 -12.26
CA VAL A 835 10.44 29.96 -12.48
C VAL A 835 11.54 30.60 -13.31
N LYS A 836 12.77 30.41 -12.86
CA LYS A 836 13.98 30.87 -13.53
C LYS A 836 14.96 29.71 -13.61
N VAL A 837 15.70 29.61 -14.70
CA VAL A 837 16.78 28.62 -14.87
C VAL A 837 18.09 29.37 -15.03
N GLU A 838 19.11 28.96 -14.28
CA GLU A 838 20.45 29.55 -14.30
C GLU A 838 21.51 28.51 -14.69
N PRO A 839 22.39 28.80 -15.66
CA PRO A 839 22.51 30.05 -16.39
C PRO A 839 21.30 30.32 -17.31
N SER A 840 20.83 31.58 -17.37
CA SER A 840 19.65 32.01 -18.14
C SER A 840 19.75 31.89 -19.68
N ASN A 841 20.76 31.18 -20.18
CA ASN A 841 21.20 31.16 -21.57
C ASN A 841 21.12 29.74 -22.17
N VAL A 842 21.72 29.58 -23.36
CA VAL A 842 21.90 28.29 -24.04
C VAL A 842 22.72 27.32 -23.19
N LEU A 843 22.19 26.11 -23.00
CA LEU A 843 22.87 25.00 -22.33
C LEU A 843 23.48 24.04 -23.35
N PHE A 844 24.50 23.32 -22.93
CA PHE A 844 25.14 22.24 -23.68
C PHE A 844 24.80 20.89 -23.03
N GLU A 845 24.93 19.79 -23.77
CA GLU A 845 24.86 18.46 -23.17
C GLU A 845 25.94 18.35 -22.08
N ASN A 846 25.62 17.75 -20.93
CA ASN A 846 26.47 17.69 -19.73
C ASN A 846 26.66 19.03 -18.95
N ASP A 847 25.98 20.12 -19.33
CA ASP A 847 25.88 21.30 -18.47
C ASP A 847 24.96 21.01 -17.28
N THR A 848 25.34 21.51 -16.10
CA THR A 848 24.46 21.57 -14.93
C THR A 848 23.83 22.95 -14.84
N ALA A 849 22.51 23.00 -14.68
CA ALA A 849 21.74 24.21 -14.46
C ALA A 849 20.92 24.12 -13.17
N THR A 850 20.66 25.27 -12.57
CA THR A 850 19.88 25.45 -11.35
C THR A 850 18.51 26.03 -11.71
N ILE A 851 17.46 25.44 -11.21
CA ILE A 851 16.08 25.91 -11.30
C ILE A 851 15.78 26.63 -9.99
N GLU A 852 15.39 27.89 -10.08
CA GLU A 852 14.99 28.76 -8.97
C GLU A 852 13.51 29.09 -9.15
N ALA A 853 12.68 28.72 -8.18
CA ALA A 853 11.25 28.96 -8.18
C ALA A 853 10.83 29.77 -6.95
N ASN A 854 10.27 30.95 -7.19
CA ASN A 854 9.60 31.74 -6.16
C ASN A 854 8.12 31.34 -6.12
N ILE A 855 7.71 30.69 -5.03
CA ILE A 855 6.36 30.16 -4.84
C ILE A 855 5.71 30.85 -3.64
N THR A 856 4.58 31.50 -3.88
CA THR A 856 3.85 32.26 -2.86
C THR A 856 2.36 31.94 -2.87
N TYR A 857 1.75 32.05 -1.70
CA TYR A 857 0.30 32.21 -1.61
C TYR A 857 -0.11 33.53 -2.29
N PHE A 858 -1.37 33.66 -2.72
CA PHE A 858 -1.86 34.86 -3.40
C PHE A 858 -1.67 36.17 -2.62
N ASN A 859 -1.59 36.09 -1.28
CA ASN A 859 -1.28 37.24 -0.43
C ASN A 859 0.20 37.65 -0.43
N GLY A 860 1.05 36.98 -1.22
CA GLY A 860 2.50 37.19 -1.32
C GLY A 860 3.34 36.49 -0.26
N THR A 861 2.73 35.72 0.65
CA THR A 861 3.48 34.98 1.68
C THR A 861 4.22 33.80 1.04
N PRO A 862 5.52 33.58 1.33
CA PRO A 862 6.26 32.45 0.79
C PRO A 862 5.70 31.11 1.26
N VAL A 863 5.60 30.15 0.33
CA VAL A 863 5.32 28.74 0.66
C VAL A 863 6.64 28.08 1.07
N LYS A 864 6.72 27.57 2.31
CA LYS A 864 7.94 26.98 2.87
C LYS A 864 7.90 25.45 2.96
N PHE A 865 6.72 24.86 2.97
CA PHE A 865 6.48 23.43 3.07
C PHE A 865 5.51 23.00 1.97
N GLY A 866 5.82 21.88 1.32
CA GLY A 866 5.09 21.34 0.18
C GLY A 866 5.98 20.40 -0.61
N THR A 867 5.42 19.82 -1.66
CA THR A 867 6.13 19.04 -2.67
C THR A 867 6.08 19.80 -3.98
N PHE A 868 7.24 20.11 -4.55
CA PHE A 868 7.33 20.85 -5.82
C PHE A 868 8.40 20.25 -6.72
N ASP A 869 8.07 20.13 -8.00
CA ASP A 869 8.94 19.60 -9.04
C ASP A 869 8.98 20.52 -10.24
N ALA A 870 10.15 20.61 -10.86
CA ALA A 870 10.27 21.16 -12.20
C ALA A 870 10.35 20.04 -13.24
N ILE A 871 9.45 20.07 -14.22
CA ILE A 871 9.35 19.08 -15.30
C ILE A 871 9.85 19.70 -16.58
N LEU A 872 10.88 19.10 -17.19
CA LEU A 872 11.52 19.58 -18.39
C LEU A 872 11.22 18.65 -19.55
N VAL A 873 10.57 19.21 -20.58
CA VAL A 873 10.09 18.47 -21.73
C VAL A 873 10.64 19.10 -23.01
N PRO A 874 11.44 18.39 -23.82
CA PRO A 874 11.86 18.86 -25.12
C PRO A 874 10.63 19.18 -26.00
N GLN A 875 10.66 20.31 -26.70
CA GLN A 875 9.47 20.80 -27.42
C GLN A 875 8.99 19.86 -28.54
N PHE A 876 9.86 19.00 -29.06
CA PHE A 876 9.50 17.99 -30.06
C PHE A 876 8.80 16.75 -29.47
N LEU A 877 8.74 16.62 -28.14
CA LEU A 877 8.09 15.52 -27.41
C LEU A 877 6.78 15.96 -26.73
N LEU A 878 6.25 17.14 -27.04
CA LEU A 878 5.02 17.63 -26.39
C LEU A 878 3.76 16.81 -26.69
N THR A 879 3.81 15.89 -27.65
CA THR A 879 2.74 14.91 -27.92
C THR A 879 3.04 13.53 -27.31
N GLN A 880 4.12 13.41 -26.53
CA GLN A 880 4.60 12.20 -25.87
C GLN A 880 5.25 12.58 -24.53
N VAL A 881 4.62 13.49 -23.78
CA VAL A 881 5.21 14.16 -22.61
C VAL A 881 5.69 13.14 -21.57
N TYR A 882 5.08 11.95 -21.54
CA TYR A 882 5.22 10.97 -20.48
C TYR A 882 6.28 9.89 -20.68
N GLN A 883 6.95 9.83 -21.83
CA GLN A 883 7.96 8.80 -22.08
C GLN A 883 9.41 9.27 -21.92
N ASP A 884 9.66 10.58 -22.08
CA ASP A 884 11.01 11.09 -22.34
C ASP A 884 11.20 12.51 -21.73
N GLN A 885 10.91 12.66 -20.43
CA GLN A 885 11.03 13.91 -19.67
C GLN A 885 12.10 13.86 -18.58
N ILE A 886 12.55 15.04 -18.11
CA ILE A 886 13.38 15.17 -16.90
C ILE A 886 12.54 15.80 -15.81
N VAL A 887 12.53 15.18 -14.63
CA VAL A 887 11.87 15.74 -13.45
C VAL A 887 12.92 16.08 -12.39
N VAL A 888 12.78 17.25 -11.78
CA VAL A 888 13.75 17.83 -10.85
C VAL A 888 13.03 18.21 -9.55
N PRO A 889 13.20 17.43 -8.47
CA PRO A 889 12.71 17.78 -7.15
C PRO A 889 13.28 19.10 -6.68
N LEU A 890 12.41 19.95 -6.14
CA LEU A 890 12.79 21.25 -5.58
C LEU A 890 12.77 21.18 -4.05
N HIS A 891 13.77 21.76 -3.41
CA HIS A 891 13.80 21.95 -1.96
C HIS A 891 13.84 23.43 -1.63
N TYR A 892 13.25 23.81 -0.49
CA TYR A 892 13.24 25.19 -0.05
C TYR A 892 14.58 25.58 0.61
N ASP A 893 15.29 26.56 0.03
CA ASP A 893 16.50 27.17 0.61
C ASP A 893 16.44 28.70 0.48
N LYS A 894 16.80 29.42 1.57
CA LYS A 894 16.99 30.89 1.61
C LYS A 894 15.89 31.77 0.96
N GLY A 895 14.65 31.30 0.91
CA GLY A 895 13.53 32.08 0.37
C GLY A 895 12.97 31.59 -0.95
N GLU A 896 13.64 30.64 -1.60
CA GLU A 896 13.26 30.11 -2.92
C GLU A 896 13.26 28.58 -2.91
N TRP A 897 12.54 27.99 -3.86
CA TRP A 897 12.57 26.55 -4.15
C TRP A 897 13.63 26.29 -5.21
N ILE A 898 14.58 25.41 -4.92
CA ILE A 898 15.79 25.23 -5.74
C ILE A 898 15.95 23.76 -6.12
N GLY A 899 16.26 23.51 -7.39
CA GLY A 899 16.61 22.18 -7.90
C GLY A 899 17.75 22.27 -8.91
N ASN A 900 18.57 21.23 -9.00
CA ASN A 900 19.65 21.18 -9.98
C ASN A 900 19.42 20.03 -10.95
N PHE A 901 19.69 20.25 -12.22
CA PHE A 901 19.67 19.19 -13.23
C PHE A 901 20.87 19.29 -14.15
N THR A 902 21.27 18.16 -14.71
CA THR A 902 22.31 18.10 -15.73
C THR A 902 21.69 17.68 -17.05
N VAL A 903 21.97 18.43 -18.11
CA VAL A 903 21.45 18.11 -19.45
C VAL A 903 22.01 16.76 -19.89
N PRO A 904 21.16 15.77 -20.19
CA PRO A 904 21.63 14.45 -20.55
C PRO A 904 22.27 14.44 -21.94
N VAL A 905 23.33 13.66 -22.06
CA VAL A 905 24.06 13.46 -23.32
C VAL A 905 23.27 12.47 -24.18
N ASP A 906 22.86 12.91 -25.37
CA ASP A 906 22.21 12.07 -26.38
C ASP A 906 20.97 11.31 -25.87
N ALA A 907 20.17 11.95 -25.01
CA ALA A 907 19.04 11.32 -24.32
C ALA A 907 17.99 10.72 -25.28
N PHE A 908 17.83 11.32 -26.45
CA PHE A 908 16.77 10.98 -27.40
C PHE A 908 17.36 10.44 -28.70
N GLN A 909 18.05 9.29 -28.63
CA GLN A 909 18.77 8.65 -29.75
C GLN A 909 17.93 8.38 -31.02
N SER A 910 16.59 8.52 -30.94
CA SER A 910 15.65 8.43 -32.07
C SER A 910 15.45 9.76 -32.80
N SER A 911 15.83 10.88 -32.19
CA SER A 911 15.65 12.23 -32.72
C SER A 911 16.84 12.61 -33.61
N GLN A 912 16.57 13.22 -34.77
CA GLN A 912 17.62 13.77 -35.64
C GLN A 912 18.45 14.90 -34.98
N PHE A 913 18.01 15.37 -33.81
CA PHE A 913 18.57 16.49 -33.06
C PHE A 913 19.28 16.08 -31.74
N GLY A 914 19.20 14.80 -31.32
CA GLY A 914 19.62 14.39 -29.98
C GLY A 914 18.86 15.14 -28.89
N SER A 915 19.60 15.70 -27.91
CA SER A 915 19.05 16.56 -26.84
C SER A 915 18.81 18.02 -27.26
N ALA A 916 19.14 18.41 -28.51
CA ALA A 916 19.13 19.81 -28.92
C ALA A 916 17.74 20.38 -29.23
N GLY A 917 17.57 21.67 -29.00
CA GLY A 917 16.34 22.43 -29.27
C GLY A 917 15.79 23.16 -28.05
N TYR A 918 14.56 23.68 -28.18
CA TYR A 918 13.85 24.28 -27.05
C TYR A 918 13.31 23.20 -26.12
N TRP A 919 13.46 23.40 -24.83
CA TRP A 919 12.80 22.60 -23.80
C TRP A 919 11.88 23.52 -22.98
N ASN A 920 10.68 23.04 -22.72
CA ASN A 920 9.71 23.69 -21.84
C ASN A 920 9.97 23.23 -20.41
N VAL A 921 9.86 24.16 -19.46
CA VAL A 921 9.94 23.89 -18.03
C VAL A 921 8.56 24.18 -17.44
N TYR A 922 7.97 23.17 -16.80
CA TYR A 922 6.73 23.23 -16.04
C TYR A 922 7.07 23.15 -14.56
N LEU A 923 6.23 23.74 -13.70
CA LEU A 923 6.36 23.65 -12.25
C LEU A 923 5.04 23.13 -11.70
N GLU A 924 5.13 21.99 -11.05
CA GLU A 924 4.02 21.23 -10.50
C GLU A 924 4.25 20.98 -9.01
N GLY A 925 3.17 20.87 -8.25
CA GLY A 925 3.26 20.62 -6.81
C GLY A 925 2.14 21.24 -6.00
N THR A 926 2.19 20.98 -4.70
CA THR A 926 1.22 21.47 -3.72
C THR A 926 1.92 21.91 -2.43
N SER A 927 1.37 22.95 -1.78
CA SER A 927 1.77 23.27 -0.42
C SER A 927 1.23 22.24 0.57
N PHE A 928 1.85 22.12 1.74
CA PHE A 928 1.42 21.20 2.80
C PHE A 928 -0.05 21.36 3.20
N ASN A 929 -0.61 22.56 3.03
CA ASN A 929 -2.00 22.90 3.38
C ASN A 929 -2.94 22.97 2.17
N GLY A 930 -2.62 22.23 1.09
CA GLY A 930 -3.53 22.00 -0.02
C GLY A 930 -3.73 23.18 -0.96
N PHE A 931 -2.66 23.88 -1.36
CA PHE A 931 -2.72 24.85 -2.46
C PHE A 931 -1.88 24.34 -3.64
N PRO A 932 -2.48 24.02 -4.79
CA PRO A 932 -1.76 23.48 -5.93
C PRO A 932 -1.12 24.62 -6.74
N THR A 933 -0.09 24.33 -7.52
CA THR A 933 0.40 25.27 -8.53
C THR A 933 -0.65 25.52 -9.62
N PHE A 934 -0.53 26.63 -10.35
CA PHE A 934 -1.38 26.88 -11.52
C PHE A 934 -0.75 26.32 -12.80
N SER A 935 -1.24 25.17 -13.25
CA SER A 935 -0.88 24.56 -14.54
C SER A 935 -2.15 24.19 -15.32
N PRO A 936 -2.62 24.99 -16.29
CA PRO A 936 -3.73 24.60 -17.17
C PRO A 936 -3.35 23.43 -18.07
N SER A 937 -4.27 22.49 -18.26
CA SER A 937 -4.11 21.32 -19.14
C SER A 937 -5.33 21.11 -20.06
N THR A 938 -5.19 20.23 -21.06
CA THR A 938 -6.26 19.80 -21.95
C THR A 938 -6.23 18.29 -22.16
N LEU A 939 -7.39 17.65 -22.24
CA LEU A 939 -7.49 16.21 -22.51
C LEU A 939 -7.39 15.93 -24.01
N ASN A 940 -6.39 15.17 -24.43
CA ASN A 940 -6.32 14.57 -25.75
C ASN A 940 -7.07 13.24 -25.78
N VAL A 941 -8.33 13.28 -26.21
CA VAL A 941 -9.22 12.11 -26.26
C VAL A 941 -8.72 11.01 -27.20
N SER A 942 -7.91 11.35 -28.23
CA SER A 942 -7.41 10.34 -29.17
C SER A 942 -6.21 9.55 -28.65
N GLU A 943 -5.60 9.98 -27.54
CA GLU A 943 -4.44 9.32 -26.91
C GLU A 943 -4.72 8.98 -25.44
N LEU A 944 -5.86 9.43 -24.89
CA LEU A 944 -6.20 9.41 -23.47
C LEU A 944 -5.13 10.08 -22.57
N GLU A 945 -4.49 11.13 -23.08
CA GLU A 945 -3.46 11.88 -22.37
C GLU A 945 -3.94 13.27 -21.95
N VAL A 946 -3.64 13.69 -20.71
CA VAL A 946 -3.81 15.08 -20.27
C VAL A 946 -2.54 15.84 -20.64
N LEU A 947 -2.62 16.92 -21.41
CA LEU A 947 -1.45 17.67 -21.89
C LEU A 947 -1.38 19.07 -21.27
N PRO A 948 -0.22 19.53 -20.78
CA PRO A 948 -0.08 20.87 -20.22
C PRO A 948 -0.11 21.95 -21.31
N ILE A 949 -0.81 23.06 -21.05
CA ILE A 949 -0.98 24.18 -22.00
C ILE A 949 0.03 25.32 -21.74
N SER A 950 0.29 25.65 -20.48
CA SER A 950 1.14 26.80 -20.12
C SER A 950 2.55 26.38 -19.74
N VAL A 951 3.54 27.09 -20.28
CA VAL A 951 4.96 26.87 -19.98
C VAL A 951 5.42 27.89 -18.94
N SER A 952 6.08 27.42 -17.87
CA SER A 952 6.60 28.31 -16.81
C SER A 952 7.92 28.99 -17.21
N SER A 953 8.81 28.26 -17.89
CA SER A 953 10.06 28.81 -18.44
C SER A 953 10.54 28.01 -19.66
N LYS A 954 11.49 28.54 -20.42
CA LYS A 954 12.08 27.85 -21.59
C LYS A 954 13.59 27.92 -21.54
N ILE A 955 14.23 26.81 -21.90
CA ILE A 955 15.67 26.72 -22.12
C ILE A 955 15.95 26.27 -23.56
N TYR A 956 17.17 26.50 -24.02
CA TYR A 956 17.61 26.04 -25.34
C TYR A 956 18.88 25.22 -25.18
N VAL A 957 18.84 23.96 -25.63
CA VAL A 957 19.96 23.03 -25.55
C VAL A 957 20.64 22.94 -26.92
N LEU A 958 21.97 23.05 -26.95
CA LEU A 958 22.79 22.79 -28.14
C LEU A 958 23.31 21.34 -28.17
N PRO A 959 23.53 20.77 -29.37
CA PRO A 959 23.93 19.36 -29.54
C PRO A 959 25.40 19.08 -29.19
N TYR A 960 26.04 19.94 -28.40
CA TYR A 960 27.44 19.81 -28.05
C TYR A 960 27.61 19.34 -26.61
N ILE A 961 28.52 18.40 -26.36
CA ILE A 961 28.93 17.98 -25.02
C ILE A 961 29.87 19.04 -24.42
N HIS A 962 29.55 19.57 -23.24
CA HIS A 962 30.42 20.52 -22.55
C HIS A 962 31.64 19.84 -21.94
N ILE A 963 32.82 20.28 -22.35
CA ILE A 963 34.11 19.86 -21.80
C ILE A 963 34.82 21.08 -21.23
N LYS A 964 34.87 21.18 -19.89
CA LYS A 964 35.54 22.31 -19.20
C LYS A 964 37.05 22.36 -19.49
N GLU A 965 37.70 21.20 -19.48
CA GLU A 965 39.12 21.06 -19.80
C GLU A 965 39.37 19.78 -20.63
N PHE A 966 39.93 19.92 -21.83
CA PHE A 966 40.23 18.82 -22.72
C PHE A 966 41.75 18.61 -22.84
N LYS A 967 42.22 17.42 -22.48
CA LYS A 967 43.63 16.96 -22.60
C LYS A 967 43.75 15.64 -23.39
N GLY A 968 42.68 15.26 -24.08
CA GLY A 968 42.58 13.98 -24.80
C GLY A 968 43.16 14.05 -26.21
N ASN A 969 43.11 12.90 -26.90
CA ASN A 969 43.59 12.77 -28.28
C ASN A 969 42.46 12.87 -29.32
N PHE A 970 41.20 12.73 -28.91
CA PHE A 970 40.05 12.81 -29.82
C PHE A 970 38.82 13.33 -29.10
N THR A 971 38.06 14.21 -29.75
CA THR A 971 36.68 14.53 -29.36
C THR A 971 35.88 15.01 -30.57
N ALA A 972 34.57 14.85 -30.51
CA ALA A 972 33.65 15.31 -31.56
C ALA A 972 32.40 15.92 -30.91
N TYR A 973 31.68 16.78 -31.64
CA TYR A 973 30.42 17.40 -31.18
C TYR A 973 30.53 17.97 -29.76
N SER A 974 31.60 18.73 -29.48
CA SER A 974 31.91 19.21 -28.14
C SER A 974 31.97 20.74 -28.09
N TYR A 975 31.51 21.32 -26.98
CA TYR A 975 31.83 22.70 -26.61
C TYR A 975 32.95 22.64 -25.58
N ILE A 976 34.16 23.05 -25.95
CA ILE A 976 35.35 22.92 -25.11
C ILE A 976 35.73 24.29 -24.57
N SER A 977 35.64 24.49 -23.25
CA SER A 977 36.04 25.76 -22.64
C SER A 977 37.54 25.97 -22.72
N ASN A 978 38.34 24.94 -22.41
CA ASN A 978 39.80 24.99 -22.51
C ASN A 978 40.36 23.66 -23.05
N ALA A 979 40.96 23.67 -24.24
CA ALA A 979 41.70 22.55 -24.79
C ALA A 979 43.21 22.78 -24.58
N VAL A 980 43.91 21.83 -23.95
CA VAL A 980 45.36 21.89 -23.72
C VAL A 980 46.01 20.66 -24.33
N ILE A 981 46.67 20.84 -25.46
CA ILE A 981 47.36 19.79 -26.21
C ILE A 981 48.85 19.95 -25.98
N LYS A 982 49.44 19.10 -25.13
CA LYS A 982 50.84 19.21 -24.70
C LYS A 982 51.61 17.91 -24.90
N ASN A 983 52.65 17.92 -25.74
CA ASN A 983 53.49 16.74 -26.03
C ASN A 983 52.73 15.54 -26.64
N HIS A 984 51.58 15.77 -27.28
CA HIS A 984 50.82 14.74 -27.99
C HIS A 984 50.06 15.35 -29.17
N ASN A 985 49.40 14.48 -29.94
CA ASN A 985 48.51 14.89 -31.03
C ASN A 985 47.05 14.74 -30.64
N ALA A 986 46.18 15.60 -31.17
CA ALA A 986 44.74 15.51 -30.95
C ALA A 986 43.93 15.82 -32.21
N THR A 987 42.76 15.22 -32.34
CA THR A 987 41.79 15.54 -33.40
C THR A 987 40.49 16.01 -32.76
N ILE A 988 39.99 17.17 -33.17
CA ILE A 988 38.72 17.75 -32.69
C ILE A 988 37.82 17.93 -33.91
N VAL A 989 36.61 17.36 -33.87
CA VAL A 989 35.68 17.28 -35.01
C VAL A 989 34.34 17.94 -34.68
N ASP A 990 33.75 18.70 -35.60
CA ASP A 990 32.41 19.30 -35.48
C ASP A 990 32.15 19.96 -34.11
N SER A 991 33.12 20.72 -33.61
CA SER A 991 33.13 21.24 -32.23
C SER A 991 33.32 22.75 -32.17
N ILE A 992 33.12 23.33 -30.99
CA ILE A 992 33.43 24.73 -30.68
C ILE A 992 34.44 24.73 -29.53
N VAL A 993 35.58 25.39 -29.70
CA VAL A 993 36.64 25.49 -28.70
C VAL A 993 36.82 26.95 -28.31
N ASN A 994 36.52 27.30 -27.05
CA ASN A 994 36.68 28.67 -26.59
C ASN A 994 38.16 29.04 -26.46
N ASN A 995 38.94 28.29 -25.67
CA ASN A 995 40.39 28.49 -25.55
C ASN A 995 41.16 27.23 -26.00
N LEU A 996 42.05 27.35 -26.97
CA LEU A 996 42.93 26.29 -27.42
C LEU A 996 44.39 26.64 -27.14
N THR A 997 45.09 25.81 -26.36
CA THR A 997 46.52 25.92 -26.08
C THR A 997 47.24 24.70 -26.64
N VAL A 998 48.25 24.94 -27.50
CA VAL A 998 49.06 23.86 -28.09
C VAL A 998 50.52 24.08 -27.73
N ILE A 999 51.14 23.11 -27.07
CA ILE A 999 52.54 23.15 -26.62
C ILE A 999 53.26 21.89 -27.07
N ASN A 1000 54.16 22.00 -28.05
CA ASN A 1000 54.95 20.87 -28.55
C ASN A 1000 54.07 19.66 -28.96
N GLY A 1001 52.96 19.93 -29.64
CA GLY A 1001 51.96 18.95 -30.07
C GLY A 1001 51.29 19.37 -31.38
N THR A 1002 50.49 18.48 -31.96
CA THR A 1002 49.76 18.75 -33.22
C THR A 1002 48.26 18.58 -33.00
N VAL A 1003 47.45 19.57 -33.34
CA VAL A 1003 45.99 19.44 -33.29
C VAL A 1003 45.37 19.57 -34.68
N THR A 1004 44.52 18.61 -35.05
CA THR A 1004 43.73 18.62 -36.28
C THR A 1004 42.30 19.02 -35.94
N LEU A 1005 41.85 20.15 -36.48
CA LEU A 1005 40.50 20.68 -36.31
C LEU A 1005 39.70 20.41 -37.58
N VAL A 1006 38.64 19.60 -37.49
CA VAL A 1006 37.75 19.25 -38.61
C VAL A 1006 36.40 19.90 -38.35
N ASN A 1007 35.90 20.75 -39.25
CA ASN A 1007 34.66 21.54 -39.08
C ASN A 1007 34.51 22.18 -37.68
N THR A 1008 35.61 22.61 -37.08
CA THR A 1008 35.66 23.07 -35.69
C THR A 1008 35.95 24.56 -35.64
N ASN A 1009 35.28 25.26 -34.73
CA ASN A 1009 35.48 26.70 -34.55
C ASN A 1009 36.25 27.00 -33.28
N VAL A 1010 37.28 27.86 -33.35
CA VAL A 1010 38.11 28.23 -32.20
C VAL A 1010 38.02 29.73 -31.91
N THR A 1011 37.67 30.10 -30.68
CA THR A 1011 37.47 31.51 -30.30
C THR A 1011 38.79 32.21 -29.94
N HIS A 1012 39.65 31.54 -29.16
CA HIS A 1012 40.95 32.02 -28.70
C HIS A 1012 42.01 30.94 -28.86
N LEU A 1013 43.11 31.26 -29.55
CA LEU A 1013 44.24 30.35 -29.77
C LEU A 1013 45.51 30.89 -29.10
N ASN A 1014 46.22 30.03 -28.37
CA ASN A 1014 47.53 30.29 -27.80
C ASN A 1014 48.49 29.15 -28.18
N ASP A 1015 49.18 29.32 -29.31
CA ASP A 1015 50.13 28.36 -29.84
C ASP A 1015 51.57 28.69 -29.42
N LYS A 1016 52.13 27.90 -28.50
CA LYS A 1016 53.52 28.03 -28.09
C LYS A 1016 54.30 26.80 -28.54
N LEU A 1017 55.00 26.89 -29.67
CA LEU A 1017 55.82 25.81 -30.24
C LEU A 1017 54.99 24.56 -30.64
N GLY A 1018 53.78 24.72 -31.19
CA GLY A 1018 52.91 23.62 -31.66
C GLY A 1018 52.33 23.86 -33.06
N ASN A 1019 51.71 22.84 -33.66
CA ASN A 1019 51.12 22.91 -35.01
C ASN A 1019 49.58 22.76 -34.96
N VAL A 1020 48.85 23.61 -35.68
CA VAL A 1020 47.38 23.56 -35.83
C VAL A 1020 47.03 23.31 -37.30
N HIS A 1021 46.33 22.21 -37.59
CA HIS A 1021 45.85 21.89 -38.93
C HIS A 1021 44.33 22.06 -39.02
N LEU A 1022 43.86 22.86 -39.98
CA LEU A 1022 42.44 23.07 -40.24
C LEU A 1022 41.99 22.21 -41.42
N VAL A 1023 40.90 21.47 -41.25
CA VAL A 1023 40.28 20.60 -42.26
C VAL A 1023 38.78 20.92 -42.33
N GLY A 1024 38.21 21.02 -43.54
CA GLY A 1024 36.80 21.38 -43.74
C GLY A 1024 36.47 22.86 -43.46
N LEU A 1025 35.22 23.17 -43.10
CA LEU A 1025 34.74 24.53 -42.79
C LEU A 1025 35.19 25.03 -41.39
N SER A 1026 36.42 24.73 -41.00
CA SER A 1026 36.99 25.15 -39.71
C SER A 1026 37.39 26.63 -39.74
N SER A 1027 37.17 27.36 -38.64
CA SER A 1027 37.59 28.76 -38.53
C SER A 1027 38.13 29.11 -37.14
N ILE A 1028 38.94 30.17 -37.07
CA ILE A 1028 39.50 30.69 -35.81
C ILE A 1028 39.08 32.15 -35.72
N ASN A 1029 37.93 32.43 -35.10
CA ASN A 1029 37.33 33.76 -35.02
C ASN A 1029 36.61 33.96 -33.68
N PRO A 1030 36.56 35.19 -33.13
CA PRO A 1030 35.74 35.50 -31.97
C PRO A 1030 34.25 35.47 -32.35
N ILE A 1031 33.54 34.41 -31.98
CA ILE A 1031 32.10 34.30 -32.22
C ILE A 1031 31.33 34.91 -31.04
N ARG A 1032 30.33 35.77 -31.33
CA ARG A 1032 29.23 36.02 -30.40
C ARG A 1032 28.11 35.05 -30.71
N LEU A 1033 27.85 34.09 -29.82
CA LEU A 1033 26.69 33.22 -29.92
C LEU A 1033 25.44 34.07 -29.61
N SER A 1034 24.61 34.33 -30.62
CA SER A 1034 23.30 34.96 -30.45
C SER A 1034 22.19 33.97 -30.75
N SER A 1035 21.13 33.99 -29.95
CA SER A 1035 20.00 33.05 -29.92
C SER A 1035 19.14 32.95 -31.20
N SER A 1036 19.46 33.68 -32.27
CA SER A 1036 18.52 33.88 -33.40
C SER A 1036 18.85 33.17 -34.72
N HIS A 1037 20.00 32.47 -34.87
CA HIS A 1037 20.45 32.01 -36.22
C HIS A 1037 21.18 30.65 -36.30
N ALA A 1038 21.01 29.72 -35.37
CA ALA A 1038 21.61 28.39 -35.52
C ALA A 1038 20.65 27.43 -36.25
N ASN A 1039 20.89 27.16 -37.54
CA ASN A 1039 20.47 25.89 -38.12
C ASN A 1039 21.26 24.80 -37.36
N ALA A 1040 20.59 24.04 -36.50
CA ALA A 1040 21.24 23.02 -35.68
C ALA A 1040 21.94 21.98 -36.59
N PRO A 1041 23.24 21.68 -36.39
CA PRO A 1041 23.85 20.55 -37.08
C PRO A 1041 23.17 19.26 -36.60
N SER A 1042 22.67 18.43 -37.53
CA SER A 1042 22.14 17.12 -37.18
C SER A 1042 23.31 16.19 -36.80
N LYS A 1043 23.16 15.43 -35.70
CA LYS A 1043 24.11 14.34 -35.35
C LYS A 1043 24.09 13.20 -36.38
N LEU A 1044 23.04 13.14 -37.22
CA LEU A 1044 22.90 12.22 -38.34
C LEU A 1044 23.08 12.98 -39.68
N GLN A 1045 24.31 13.06 -40.17
CA GLN A 1045 24.59 13.19 -41.61
C GLN A 1045 25.23 11.89 -42.08
N GLU A 1046 24.41 10.92 -42.46
CA GLU A 1046 24.90 9.79 -43.25
C GLU A 1046 25.23 10.27 -44.67
N ASN A 1047 26.45 9.90 -45.08
CA ASN A 1047 26.99 9.90 -46.43
C ASN A 1047 25.94 9.82 -47.56
N TYR A 1048 25.58 10.96 -48.16
CA TYR A 1048 25.12 10.96 -49.54
C TYR A 1048 26.26 11.42 -50.44
N THR A 1049 26.95 10.42 -51.01
CA THR A 1049 27.77 10.60 -52.20
C THR A 1049 26.92 11.24 -53.28
N SER A 1050 27.34 12.44 -53.71
CA SER A 1050 26.87 13.13 -54.89
C SER A 1050 26.93 12.20 -56.10
N ASN A 1051 25.81 12.02 -56.80
CA ASN A 1051 25.84 11.70 -58.22
C ASN A 1051 24.76 12.47 -58.96
N GLN A 1052 25.29 13.33 -59.83
CA GLN A 1052 24.75 13.84 -61.09
C GLN A 1052 23.59 14.86 -61.08
N GLU A 1053 23.98 16.05 -61.52
CA GLU A 1053 23.19 17.07 -62.18
C GLU A 1053 22.33 16.50 -63.31
N GLU A 1054 21.08 16.96 -63.42
CA GLU A 1054 20.53 17.34 -64.72
C GLU A 1054 19.52 18.49 -64.57
N ASN A 1055 19.70 19.50 -65.42
CA ASN A 1055 18.95 20.73 -65.53
C ASN A 1055 17.51 20.51 -66.03
N TYR A 1056 16.56 21.37 -65.65
CA TYR A 1056 15.88 22.34 -66.54
C TYR A 1056 14.58 22.94 -65.94
N THR A 1057 14.57 24.29 -65.88
CA THR A 1057 13.49 25.27 -66.15
C THR A 1057 12.08 25.20 -65.50
N SER A 1058 11.82 26.22 -64.68
CA SER A 1058 10.68 27.18 -64.64
C SER A 1058 9.40 26.93 -65.47
N HIS A 1059 8.22 27.01 -64.83
CA HIS A 1059 7.15 28.04 -65.00
C HIS A 1059 5.78 27.58 -64.44
N GLN A 1060 5.14 28.50 -63.71
CA GLN A 1060 3.69 28.83 -63.63
C GLN A 1060 2.57 27.76 -63.47
N ALA A 1061 1.89 27.88 -62.32
CA ALA A 1061 0.47 28.28 -62.15
C ALA A 1061 -0.74 27.36 -62.45
N TYR A 1062 -1.74 27.53 -61.57
CA TYR A 1062 -3.20 27.33 -61.67
C TYR A 1062 -3.87 25.95 -61.43
N THR A 1063 -4.60 25.91 -60.31
CA THR A 1063 -6.01 25.49 -60.06
C THR A 1063 -6.61 24.21 -60.63
N ASN A 1064 -7.40 23.55 -59.75
CA ASN A 1064 -8.63 22.75 -59.98
C ASN A 1064 -8.50 21.60 -60.99
N THR A 1065 -8.95 20.37 -60.74
CA THR A 1065 -10.33 19.97 -60.43
C THR A 1065 -10.32 18.43 -60.31
N THR A 1066 -11.17 17.88 -59.43
CA THR A 1066 -11.90 16.60 -59.54
C THR A 1066 -11.40 15.49 -60.47
N MET A 1067 -11.26 14.27 -59.93
CA MET A 1067 -11.58 13.01 -60.63
C MET A 1067 -11.69 11.85 -59.61
N PRO A 1068 -12.29 10.69 -59.96
CA PRO A 1068 -13.36 10.08 -59.18
C PRO A 1068 -13.06 8.63 -58.73
N THR A 1069 -14.05 8.11 -58.01
CA THR A 1069 -14.39 6.71 -57.73
C THR A 1069 -13.91 5.66 -58.74
N GLY A 1070 -13.34 4.57 -58.22
CA GLY A 1070 -13.85 3.22 -58.56
C GLY A 1070 -12.85 2.18 -59.07
N VAL A 1071 -12.78 1.08 -58.29
CA VAL A 1071 -12.87 -0.33 -58.71
C VAL A 1071 -11.59 -1.17 -58.91
N SER A 1072 -11.63 -2.32 -58.19
CA SER A 1072 -11.13 -3.68 -58.49
C SER A 1072 -9.68 -4.12 -58.20
N THR A 1073 -9.55 -4.89 -57.11
CA THR A 1073 -9.18 -6.34 -57.03
C THR A 1073 -8.18 -6.98 -58.02
N SER A 1074 -7.12 -7.59 -57.48
CA SER A 1074 -6.65 -9.00 -57.68
C SER A 1074 -5.18 -9.13 -57.22
N GLN A 1075 -4.86 -9.87 -56.16
CA GLN A 1075 -4.50 -11.30 -56.04
C GLN A 1075 -3.25 -11.82 -56.81
N SER A 1076 -2.27 -12.30 -56.00
CA SER A 1076 -1.31 -13.41 -56.25
C SER A 1076 -0.12 -13.12 -57.20
N SER A 1077 1.09 -13.69 -57.11
CA SER A 1077 1.63 -14.85 -56.40
C SER A 1077 3.19 -14.86 -56.44
N THR A 1078 3.81 -15.35 -55.36
CA THR A 1078 4.99 -16.23 -55.18
C THR A 1078 6.21 -16.28 -56.15
N SER A 1079 7.43 -16.27 -55.57
CA SER A 1079 8.48 -17.33 -55.63
C SER A 1079 9.80 -16.79 -55.01
N SER A 1080 10.25 -17.24 -53.84
CA SER A 1080 10.99 -18.47 -53.47
C SER A 1080 12.45 -18.55 -53.94
N THR A 1081 13.39 -18.52 -52.97
CA THR A 1081 14.60 -19.36 -52.98
C THR A 1081 15.16 -19.50 -51.56
N ASN A 1082 15.14 -20.75 -51.08
CA ASN A 1082 15.69 -21.20 -49.80
C ASN A 1082 17.19 -21.54 -49.94
N ILE A 1083 17.98 -21.25 -48.90
CA ILE A 1083 19.15 -22.08 -48.53
C ILE A 1083 19.11 -22.27 -46.99
N TYR A 1084 19.06 -23.55 -46.58
CA TYR A 1084 19.01 -24.05 -45.21
C TYR A 1084 20.41 -24.40 -44.70
N ILE A 1085 20.78 -23.97 -43.48
CA ILE A 1085 21.56 -24.75 -42.50
C ILE A 1085 21.07 -24.36 -41.07
N ILE A 1086 20.45 -25.30 -40.35
CA ILE A 1086 19.98 -25.29 -38.94
C ILE A 1086 20.87 -26.37 -38.23
N PRO A 1087 21.35 -26.29 -36.95
CA PRO A 1087 20.48 -26.36 -35.75
C PRO A 1087 21.07 -25.92 -34.39
N ILE A 1088 20.66 -24.78 -33.81
CA ILE A 1088 20.72 -24.54 -32.34
C ILE A 1088 19.46 -23.81 -31.83
N ILE A 1089 18.77 -23.05 -32.68
CA ILE A 1089 17.61 -22.24 -32.29
C ILE A 1089 16.31 -23.06 -32.22
N SER A 1090 16.19 -24.16 -32.97
CA SER A 1090 14.98 -24.98 -33.00
C SER A 1090 14.78 -25.87 -31.76
N LEU A 1091 15.84 -26.13 -30.96
CA LEU A 1091 15.69 -26.86 -29.70
C LEU A 1091 15.23 -25.94 -28.55
N LEU A 1092 15.57 -24.64 -28.58
CA LEU A 1092 15.18 -23.69 -27.52
C LEU A 1092 13.71 -23.26 -27.65
N VAL A 1093 13.24 -23.07 -28.89
CA VAL A 1093 11.83 -22.71 -29.16
C VAL A 1093 10.89 -23.89 -28.92
N ILE A 1094 11.35 -25.13 -29.15
CA ILE A 1094 10.59 -26.34 -28.78
C ILE A 1094 10.65 -26.59 -27.27
N ALA A 1095 11.74 -26.27 -26.57
CA ALA A 1095 11.79 -26.37 -25.10
C ALA A 1095 10.88 -25.34 -24.40
N VAL A 1096 10.82 -24.10 -24.88
CA VAL A 1096 9.93 -23.06 -24.33
C VAL A 1096 8.46 -23.34 -24.67
N MET A 1097 8.15 -23.84 -25.87
CA MET A 1097 6.78 -24.27 -26.19
C MET A 1097 6.38 -25.56 -25.47
N ILE A 1098 7.30 -26.47 -25.15
CA ILE A 1098 7.01 -27.66 -24.34
C ILE A 1098 6.87 -27.30 -22.85
N ILE A 1099 7.60 -26.31 -22.32
CA ILE A 1099 7.42 -25.83 -20.94
C ILE A 1099 6.10 -25.05 -20.79
N GLY A 1100 5.75 -24.20 -21.76
CA GLY A 1100 4.46 -23.52 -21.79
C GLY A 1100 3.27 -24.46 -22.04
N ALA A 1101 3.43 -25.46 -22.92
CA ALA A 1101 2.40 -26.46 -23.16
C ALA A 1101 2.27 -27.48 -22.01
N ILE A 1102 3.34 -27.81 -21.29
CA ILE A 1102 3.26 -28.63 -20.06
C ILE A 1102 2.57 -27.82 -18.95
N ALA A 1103 2.84 -26.53 -18.78
CA ALA A 1103 2.14 -25.68 -17.80
C ALA A 1103 0.64 -25.53 -18.10
N ILE A 1104 0.25 -25.49 -19.39
CA ILE A 1104 -1.16 -25.39 -19.82
C ILE A 1104 -1.86 -26.76 -19.86
N LEU A 1105 -1.14 -27.86 -20.11
CA LEU A 1105 -1.72 -29.22 -20.13
C LEU A 1105 -1.71 -29.93 -18.77
N THR A 1106 -0.94 -29.48 -17.77
CA THR A 1106 -1.08 -29.98 -16.37
C THR A 1106 -2.17 -29.27 -15.57
N LYS A 1107 -2.68 -28.11 -15.99
CA LYS A 1107 -3.82 -27.44 -15.33
C LYS A 1107 -5.19 -27.98 -15.77
N LYS A 1108 -5.25 -28.81 -16.82
CA LYS A 1108 -6.52 -29.31 -17.41
C LYS A 1108 -6.78 -30.81 -17.21
N LYS A 1109 -6.11 -31.43 -16.23
CA LYS A 1109 -6.33 -32.85 -15.87
C LYS A 1109 -6.26 -33.11 -14.36
N PHE A 1110 -6.81 -32.19 -13.57
CA PHE A 1110 -7.46 -32.47 -12.29
C PHE A 1110 -8.48 -31.34 -12.04
N SER A 1111 -9.62 -31.48 -12.71
CA SER A 1111 -10.92 -30.87 -12.40
C SER A 1111 -11.95 -31.94 -12.72
#